data_AF-A0AAU2K4T7-F1
#
_entry.id   AF-A0AAU2K4T7-F1
#
_cell.length_a   1.000
_cell.length_b   1.000
_cell.length_c   1.000
_cell.angle_alpha   90.00
_cell.angle_beta   90.00
_cell.angle_gamma   90.00
#
_symmetry.space_group_name_H-M   'P 1'
#
loop_
_entity.id
_entity.type
_entity.pdbx_description
1 polymer ?
#
loop_
_entity_poly.entity_id
_entity_poly.type
_entity_poly.pdbx_seq_one_letter_code
_entity_poly.pdbx_strand_id
1 'polypeptide(L)'
;MSQDHLTLHDLLPAQALADAIDAGYVTRKSHPELPLSIYTYSRTAQYERVWNQVTTRCRGLVADDTTGAIVALPLPKFFNVGEHESGQPYAPALPDEPFEVYDKVDGSLAVVFHYADRWRVASKGSFISAQATWAQRLLDTKDTAALRPGTTYLAEILYPQNRIVVDYGDRRDLVLLAAFGADGTEVPLAEAAPHWEGIGSVVTVWPAMPLDELIALTESNTLPGGATATGIDAEGFVLRFASGVRAKAKLSEYVRLHKVLTGVTERDIWRGHGIQRFAGLPAKQLAQGLNCTVADIEASGGKPLDALLEQVPDEFDTWVREVIARLEDATARHERAVDEAYAGLAHLAADRGAFARAVQQLGDRSIRAAMFMRLDGRPTELTSWRQVRPETGDAYVTDEENTAVSEAVPGSTPAEVRPAPARQAAPRVPAPAADRLVESDRPEAPLPVVHVMTGLPASGKTTAARALQAQSGGRMRRVNLDDLRSMLDLPDPERGRSWAHEQTALAVQDAAVRAAVDGGFDVVVDNTHLTKHIPKRLKAAVGGLATFVVHDFTDVPLEECLRRDAARENQVGEEIIRVLADKHQKARKGGWRLTAEWLNGTSGGTAVPPVREYVADPALPAAVLCDIDGTLALTGDRGPYDFSRCEFDLLNEPVRHALDAFRRADGDVIVLLSGRSEEFRTQTESWLRRHQVPYDELWMRAAGDTRRDDLVKAELFDAHVRHRYAVRVSLDDRDRVVAVWRRMGLPTWQVNYGDF
;
A
#
# COMPACT_ATOMS: atom_id res chain seq x y z
N MET A 1 27.91 17.34 33.36
CA MET A 1 28.51 17.88 32.12
C MET A 1 27.48 17.62 31.04
N SER A 2 26.93 18.66 30.43
CA SER A 2 25.91 18.55 29.37
C SER A 2 26.56 17.83 28.19
N GLN A 3 26.15 16.59 27.88
CA GLN A 3 26.43 16.02 26.57
C GLN A 3 25.42 16.67 25.63
N ASP A 4 25.92 17.51 24.71
CA ASP A 4 25.09 18.14 23.69
C ASP A 4 24.65 17.02 22.72
N HIS A 5 23.42 16.55 22.87
CA HIS A 5 22.83 15.54 22.00
C HIS A 5 22.08 16.25 20.86
N LEU A 6 22.37 15.85 19.62
CA LEU A 6 21.61 16.30 18.47
C LEU A 6 20.15 15.86 18.61
N THR A 7 19.20 16.78 18.50
CA THR A 7 17.77 16.43 18.51
C THR A 7 17.23 16.29 17.08
N LEU A 8 16.06 15.66 16.97
CA LEU A 8 15.33 15.55 15.71
C LEU A 8 15.05 16.92 15.09
N HIS A 9 14.76 17.92 15.94
CA HIS A 9 14.50 19.30 15.55
C HIS A 9 15.76 20.03 15.07
N ASP A 10 16.93 19.70 15.63
CA ASP A 10 18.22 20.27 15.18
C ASP A 10 18.61 19.72 13.81
N LEU A 11 18.34 18.44 13.56
CA LEU A 11 18.68 17.78 12.30
C LEU A 11 17.68 18.08 11.17
N LEU A 12 16.38 18.12 11.48
CA LEU A 12 15.29 18.20 10.52
C LEU A 12 14.26 19.28 10.91
N PRO A 13 13.79 20.12 9.96
CA PRO A 13 12.68 21.02 10.24
C PRO A 13 11.42 20.23 10.60
N ALA A 14 10.85 20.50 11.78
CA ALA A 14 9.72 19.75 12.34
C ALA A 14 8.55 19.62 11.36
N GLN A 15 8.16 20.73 10.74
CA GLN A 15 7.05 20.77 9.80
C GLN A 15 7.37 19.95 8.54
N ALA A 16 8.60 20.05 8.01
CA ALA A 16 8.99 19.31 6.82
C ALA A 16 9.00 17.78 7.08
N LEU A 17 9.35 17.35 8.30
CA LEU A 17 9.24 15.95 8.69
C LEU A 17 7.78 15.50 8.80
N ALA A 18 6.92 16.29 9.44
CA ALA A 18 5.49 15.99 9.53
C ALA A 18 4.86 15.90 8.14
N ASP A 19 5.12 16.87 7.26
CA ASP A 19 4.63 16.89 5.88
C ASP A 19 5.10 15.65 5.10
N ALA A 20 6.35 15.22 5.28
CA ALA A 20 6.88 14.04 4.62
C ALA A 20 6.24 12.73 5.13
N ILE A 21 5.85 12.67 6.42
CA ILE A 21 5.11 11.55 6.99
C ILE A 21 3.67 11.53 6.46
N ASP A 22 2.98 12.68 6.51
CA ASP A 22 1.59 12.82 6.07
C ASP A 22 1.42 12.54 4.56
N ALA A 23 2.40 12.95 3.76
CA ALA A 23 2.45 12.64 2.33
C ALA A 23 2.84 11.18 2.02
N GLY A 24 3.17 10.38 3.04
CA GLY A 24 3.57 8.98 2.87
C GLY A 24 4.98 8.81 2.27
N TYR A 25 5.83 9.83 2.30
CA TYR A 25 7.22 9.77 1.84
C TYR A 25 8.19 9.31 2.93
N VAL A 26 7.83 9.45 4.19
CA VAL A 26 8.55 8.91 5.35
C VAL A 26 7.60 8.05 6.17
N THR A 27 8.08 6.89 6.58
CA THR A 27 7.42 6.03 7.55
C THR A 27 8.08 6.24 8.91
N ARG A 28 7.25 6.37 9.95
CA ARG A 28 7.67 6.36 11.35
C ARG A 28 7.13 5.08 11.98
N LYS A 29 8.01 4.28 12.61
CA LYS A 29 7.61 3.09 13.36
C LYS A 29 8.12 3.19 14.80
N SER A 30 7.24 3.00 15.77
CA SER A 30 7.62 2.96 17.17
C SER A 30 8.29 1.62 17.50
N HIS A 31 9.27 1.66 18.40
CA HIS A 31 9.84 0.47 19.00
C HIS A 31 8.76 -0.22 19.85
N PRO A 32 8.68 -1.57 19.85
CA PRO A 32 7.57 -2.24 20.52
C PRO A 32 7.51 -2.05 22.05
N GLU A 33 8.67 -1.85 22.69
CA GLU A 33 8.78 -1.76 24.16
C GLU A 33 9.44 -0.47 24.69
N LEU A 34 10.07 0.33 23.83
CA LEU A 34 10.91 1.46 24.25
C LEU A 34 10.33 2.75 23.67
N PRO A 35 10.56 3.92 24.29
CA PRO A 35 10.10 5.19 23.77
C PRO A 35 11.02 5.66 22.64
N LEU A 36 11.20 4.82 21.61
CA LEU A 36 12.02 5.08 20.44
C LEU A 36 11.16 5.00 19.19
N SER A 37 11.42 5.85 18.22
CA SER A 37 10.86 5.74 16.87
C SER A 37 11.96 5.69 15.82
N ILE A 38 11.79 4.82 14.82
CA ILE A 38 12.62 4.76 13.61
C ILE A 38 11.92 5.45 12.44
N TYR A 39 12.68 6.27 11.70
CA TYR A 39 12.22 7.04 10.55
C TYR A 39 12.93 6.56 9.28
N THR A 40 12.16 6.12 8.28
CA THR A 40 12.69 5.64 7.00
C THR A 40 11.85 6.11 5.82
N TYR A 41 12.47 6.51 4.70
CA TYR A 41 11.77 6.89 3.49
C TYR A 41 10.98 5.71 2.91
N SER A 42 9.83 5.99 2.32
CA SER A 42 8.93 4.95 1.80
C SER A 42 9.29 4.50 0.39
N ARG A 43 8.67 3.40 -0.06
CA ARG A 43 8.68 2.98 -1.48
C ARG A 43 8.15 4.09 -2.40
N THR A 44 7.16 4.85 -1.95
CA THR A 44 6.59 5.98 -2.70
C THR A 44 7.64 7.07 -2.93
N ALA A 45 8.39 7.46 -1.88
CA ALA A 45 9.47 8.44 -2.02
C ALA A 45 10.52 7.97 -3.03
N GLN A 46 10.81 6.66 -3.06
CA GLN A 46 11.74 6.08 -4.01
C GLN A 46 11.23 6.05 -5.45
N TYR A 47 9.97 5.64 -5.66
CA TYR A 47 9.34 5.58 -6.98
C TYR A 47 9.18 6.97 -7.60
N GLU A 48 8.68 7.92 -6.82
CA GLU A 48 8.43 9.30 -7.25
C GLU A 48 9.68 10.17 -7.21
N ARG A 49 10.80 9.64 -6.70
CA ARG A 49 12.09 10.32 -6.57
C ARG A 49 12.02 11.61 -5.76
N VAL A 50 11.24 11.60 -4.68
CA VAL A 50 11.08 12.75 -3.77
C VAL A 50 12.23 12.75 -2.76
N TRP A 51 13.34 13.37 -3.17
CA TRP A 51 14.58 13.43 -2.39
C TRP A 51 14.86 14.86 -1.93
N ASN A 52 14.77 15.07 -0.61
CA ASN A 52 15.07 16.33 0.05
C ASN A 52 15.80 16.05 1.37
N GLN A 53 16.11 17.09 2.16
CA GLN A 53 16.81 16.95 3.44
C GLN A 53 16.15 15.93 4.39
N VAL A 54 14.82 15.87 4.41
CA VAL A 54 14.06 14.95 5.27
C VAL A 54 14.12 13.52 4.73
N THR A 55 13.72 13.29 3.48
CA THR A 55 13.62 11.94 2.92
C THR A 55 14.98 11.29 2.71
N THR A 56 16.04 12.08 2.53
CA THR A 56 17.42 11.54 2.48
C THR A 56 17.95 11.17 3.86
N ARG A 57 17.59 11.90 4.92
CA ARG A 57 18.02 11.61 6.30
C ARG A 57 17.22 10.52 6.98
N CYS A 58 15.95 10.36 6.64
CA CYS A 58 15.11 9.27 7.14
C CYS A 58 15.50 7.96 6.45
N ARG A 59 16.61 7.33 6.86
CA ARG A 59 17.09 6.04 6.34
C ARG A 59 17.52 5.14 7.50
N GLY A 60 16.62 4.96 8.46
CA GLY A 60 16.89 4.26 9.72
C GLY A 60 17.30 5.18 10.87
N LEU A 61 16.87 6.46 10.80
CA LEU A 61 17.11 7.44 11.85
C LEU A 61 16.31 7.03 13.09
N VAL A 62 16.95 6.89 14.25
CA VAL A 62 16.27 6.52 15.50
C VAL A 62 16.34 7.68 16.48
N ALA A 63 15.19 8.00 17.08
CA ALA A 63 15.12 9.04 18.10
C ALA A 63 14.25 8.62 19.28
N ASP A 64 14.56 9.19 20.43
CA ASP A 64 13.80 9.05 21.66
C ASP A 64 12.55 9.93 21.59
N ASP A 65 11.38 9.30 21.70
CA ASP A 65 10.07 9.95 21.58
C ASP A 65 9.76 10.88 22.76
N THR A 66 10.47 10.76 23.88
CA THR A 66 10.25 11.59 25.08
C THR A 66 11.08 12.87 25.03
N THR A 67 12.33 12.74 24.62
CA THR A 67 13.32 13.84 24.65
C THR A 67 13.55 14.47 23.29
N GLY A 68 13.19 13.78 22.20
CA GLY A 68 13.54 14.16 20.84
C GLY A 68 15.01 13.96 20.49
N ALA A 69 15.82 13.40 21.40
CA ALA A 69 17.24 13.14 21.16
C ALA A 69 17.42 12.07 20.09
N ILE A 70 18.36 12.29 19.17
CA ILE A 70 18.76 11.28 18.20
C ILE A 70 19.61 10.24 18.90
N VAL A 71 19.15 9.00 18.86
CA VAL A 71 19.79 7.85 19.49
C VAL A 71 20.63 7.09 18.47
N ALA A 72 20.20 7.09 17.20
CA ALA A 72 20.99 6.52 16.10
C ALA A 72 20.91 7.38 14.84
N LEU A 73 22.06 7.78 14.32
CA LEU A 73 22.20 8.59 13.10
C LEU A 73 22.79 7.75 11.96
N PRO A 74 21.99 7.32 10.97
CA PRO A 74 22.48 6.58 9.82
C PRO A 74 23.09 7.47 8.74
N LEU A 75 23.77 6.82 7.78
CA LEU A 75 24.18 7.46 6.53
C LEU A 75 22.96 8.03 5.80
N PRO A 76 23.00 9.30 5.36
CA PRO A 76 21.96 9.84 4.49
C PRO A 76 21.92 9.03 3.20
N LYS A 77 20.77 9.03 2.52
CA LYS A 77 20.65 8.44 1.20
C LYS A 77 21.64 9.09 0.24
N PHE A 78 22.41 8.25 -0.45
CA PHE A 78 23.30 8.65 -1.54
C PHE A 78 23.00 7.89 -2.85
N PHE A 79 23.39 8.50 -3.96
CA PHE A 79 22.93 8.16 -5.30
C PHE A 79 24.05 7.55 -6.16
N ASN A 80 23.68 7.00 -7.32
CA ASN A 80 24.66 6.44 -8.25
C ASN A 80 25.44 7.56 -8.93
N VAL A 81 26.71 7.33 -9.27
CA VAL A 81 27.57 8.32 -9.96
C VAL A 81 26.87 8.93 -11.19
N GLY A 82 26.26 8.11 -12.06
CA GLY A 82 25.53 8.62 -13.24
C GLY A 82 24.30 9.49 -12.93
N GLU A 83 23.73 9.41 -11.72
CA GLU A 83 22.66 10.34 -11.31
C GLU A 83 23.20 11.75 -11.04
N HIS A 84 24.44 11.84 -10.57
CA HIS A 84 25.13 13.12 -10.36
C HIS A 84 25.58 13.75 -11.69
N GLU A 85 26.03 12.93 -12.65
CA GLU A 85 26.44 13.38 -13.98
C GLU A 85 25.26 13.91 -14.82
N SER A 86 24.08 13.30 -14.65
CA SER A 86 22.86 13.72 -15.34
C SER A 86 22.20 14.98 -14.76
N GLY A 87 22.80 15.58 -13.72
CA GLY A 87 22.35 16.86 -13.15
C GLY A 87 20.97 16.80 -12.52
N GLN A 88 20.59 15.65 -11.93
CA GLN A 88 19.31 15.55 -11.23
C GLN A 88 19.26 16.57 -10.08
N PRO A 89 18.14 17.29 -9.86
CA PRO A 89 18.05 18.29 -8.79
C PRO A 89 18.40 17.75 -7.40
N TYR A 90 18.22 16.46 -7.16
CA TYR A 90 18.52 15.79 -5.90
C TYR A 90 19.92 15.15 -5.83
N ALA A 91 20.64 15.08 -6.95
CA ALA A 91 22.00 14.56 -7.07
C ALA A 91 22.84 15.61 -7.81
N PRO A 92 23.27 16.68 -7.11
CA PRO A 92 24.13 17.70 -7.72
C PRO A 92 25.46 17.11 -8.16
N ALA A 93 26.19 17.81 -9.04
CA ALA A 93 27.50 17.38 -9.51
C ALA A 93 28.43 17.01 -8.34
N LEU A 94 29.16 15.91 -8.50
CA LEU A 94 30.11 15.46 -7.49
C LEU A 94 31.20 16.51 -7.27
N PRO A 95 31.64 16.72 -6.02
CA PRO A 95 32.66 17.70 -5.71
C PRO A 95 34.01 17.29 -6.31
N ASP A 96 34.78 18.30 -6.75
CA ASP A 96 36.17 18.12 -7.16
C ASP A 96 37.09 18.08 -5.92
N GLU A 97 37.01 16.98 -5.19
CA GLU A 97 37.80 16.75 -3.98
C GLU A 97 38.27 15.29 -3.89
N PRO A 98 39.33 14.99 -3.11
CA PRO A 98 39.76 13.62 -2.89
C PRO A 98 38.67 12.76 -2.27
N PHE A 99 38.64 11.48 -2.65
CA PHE A 99 37.70 10.51 -2.09
C PHE A 99 38.38 9.17 -1.76
N GLU A 100 37.78 8.47 -0.80
CA GLU A 100 38.08 7.10 -0.44
C GLU A 100 37.15 6.15 -1.18
N VAL A 101 37.64 4.96 -1.54
CA VAL A 101 36.88 3.92 -2.25
C VAL A 101 36.70 2.74 -1.33
N TYR A 102 35.45 2.39 -1.05
CA TYR A 102 35.09 1.23 -0.23
C TYR A 102 34.42 0.16 -1.08
N ASP A 103 34.57 -1.10 -0.69
CA ASP A 103 33.66 -2.15 -1.18
C ASP A 103 32.21 -1.74 -0.89
N LYS A 104 31.36 -1.86 -1.91
CA LYS A 104 29.93 -1.87 -1.68
C LYS A 104 29.52 -3.30 -1.30
N VAL A 105 29.42 -3.53 0.00
CA VAL A 105 28.92 -4.79 0.57
C VAL A 105 27.42 -4.93 0.28
N ASP A 106 27.00 -6.11 -0.15
CA ASP A 106 25.65 -6.41 -0.64
C ASP A 106 24.86 -7.24 0.39
N GLY A 107 24.28 -6.58 1.39
CA GLY A 107 23.47 -7.21 2.41
C GLY A 107 22.34 -6.32 2.88
N SER A 108 22.13 -6.25 4.20
CA SER A 108 21.14 -5.35 4.80
C SER A 108 21.79 -4.42 5.80
N LEU A 109 21.32 -3.18 5.89
CA LEU A 109 21.90 -2.18 6.79
C LEU A 109 21.56 -2.51 8.25
N ALA A 110 22.57 -2.72 9.09
CA ALA A 110 22.48 -2.65 10.54
C ALA A 110 22.79 -1.24 11.05
N VAL A 111 21.89 -0.71 11.87
CA VAL A 111 22.08 0.49 12.67
C VAL A 111 22.26 0.07 14.12
N VAL A 112 23.50 0.13 14.61
CA VAL A 112 23.88 -0.30 15.96
C VAL A 112 24.05 0.92 16.86
N PHE A 113 23.31 0.96 17.97
CA PHE A 113 23.27 2.10 18.88
C PHE A 113 23.12 1.68 20.34
N HIS A 114 23.53 2.55 21.26
CA HIS A 114 23.45 2.30 22.69
C HIS A 114 22.25 3.04 23.29
N TYR A 115 21.34 2.33 23.97
CA TYR A 115 20.18 2.91 24.63
C TYR A 115 19.80 2.14 25.89
N ALA A 116 19.62 2.85 27.01
CA ALA A 116 19.31 2.29 28.33
C ALA A 116 20.27 1.15 28.74
N ASP A 117 21.58 1.47 28.77
CA ASP A 117 22.67 0.57 29.16
C ASP A 117 22.79 -0.73 28.35
N ARG A 118 22.24 -0.74 27.13
CA ARG A 118 22.29 -1.88 26.22
C ARG A 118 22.57 -1.46 24.78
N TRP A 119 23.40 -2.24 24.10
CA TRP A 119 23.59 -2.16 22.65
C TRP A 119 22.42 -2.81 21.91
N ARG A 120 21.90 -2.09 20.91
CA ARG A 120 20.73 -2.47 20.14
C ARG A 120 21.02 -2.38 18.65
N VAL A 121 20.34 -3.21 17.87
CA VAL A 121 20.44 -3.23 16.41
C VAL A 121 19.05 -3.01 15.81
N ALA A 122 18.96 -2.08 14.85
CA ALA A 122 17.84 -1.96 13.94
C ALA A 122 18.30 -2.25 12.51
N SER A 123 17.39 -2.71 11.64
CA SER A 123 17.62 -2.64 10.20
C SER A 123 17.30 -1.23 9.67
N LYS A 124 17.40 -1.00 8.35
CA LYS A 124 17.06 0.30 7.74
C LYS A 124 15.67 0.84 8.16
N GLY A 125 14.70 -0.03 8.41
CA GLY A 125 13.29 0.38 8.60
C GLY A 125 12.53 -0.40 9.66
N SER A 126 13.21 -1.18 10.51
CA SER A 126 12.56 -1.97 11.55
C SER A 126 13.50 -2.27 12.72
N PHE A 127 12.94 -2.32 13.93
CA PHE A 127 13.63 -2.84 15.11
C PHE A 127 13.54 -4.38 15.22
N ILE A 128 12.61 -5.00 14.49
CA ILE A 128 12.22 -6.40 14.67
C ILE A 128 12.20 -7.21 13.37
N SER A 129 12.78 -6.72 12.28
CA SER A 129 12.89 -7.54 11.06
C SER A 129 13.75 -8.78 11.29
N ALA A 130 13.67 -9.77 10.40
CA ALA A 130 14.49 -10.98 10.48
C ALA A 130 16.00 -10.63 10.57
N GLN A 131 16.44 -9.65 9.77
CA GLN A 131 17.81 -9.14 9.75
C GLN A 131 18.18 -8.42 11.06
N ALA A 132 17.31 -7.53 11.57
CA ALA A 132 17.54 -6.83 12.82
C ALA A 132 17.66 -7.81 14.00
N THR A 133 16.75 -8.78 14.05
CA THR A 133 16.74 -9.84 15.07
C THR A 133 17.98 -10.73 14.96
N TRP A 134 18.38 -11.11 13.75
CA TRP A 134 19.58 -11.90 13.51
C TRP A 134 20.83 -11.15 13.98
N ALA A 135 20.96 -9.89 13.59
CA ALA A 135 22.10 -9.05 13.94
C ALA A 135 22.15 -8.76 15.45
N GLN A 136 21.00 -8.53 16.10
CA GLN A 136 20.91 -8.40 17.54
C GLN A 136 21.39 -9.66 18.25
N ARG A 137 20.93 -10.84 17.81
CA ARG A 137 21.37 -12.12 18.39
C ARG A 137 22.87 -12.33 18.22
N LEU A 138 23.43 -11.98 17.06
CA LEU A 138 24.86 -12.06 16.85
C LEU A 138 25.58 -11.09 17.80
N LEU A 139 25.16 -9.83 17.89
CA LEU A 139 25.77 -8.82 18.75
C LEU A 139 25.70 -9.19 20.24
N ASP A 140 24.59 -9.78 20.70
CA ASP A 140 24.41 -10.27 22.08
C ASP A 140 25.44 -11.37 22.45
N THR A 141 26.06 -12.03 21.47
CA THR A 141 27.14 -13.01 21.71
C THR A 141 28.55 -12.41 21.71
N LYS A 142 28.69 -11.11 21.39
CA LYS A 142 29.99 -10.44 21.25
C LYS A 142 30.35 -9.66 22.50
N ASP A 143 31.65 -9.44 22.71
CA ASP A 143 32.13 -8.48 23.69
C ASP A 143 31.97 -7.06 23.12
N THR A 144 31.06 -6.30 23.71
CA THR A 144 30.73 -4.92 23.29
C THR A 144 31.41 -3.86 24.15
N ALA A 145 32.32 -4.24 25.06
CA ALA A 145 32.99 -3.31 25.97
C ALA A 145 33.86 -2.25 25.25
N ALA A 146 34.33 -2.57 24.04
CA ALA A 146 35.12 -1.64 23.22
C ALA A 146 34.27 -0.60 22.47
N LEU A 147 32.96 -0.85 22.31
CA LEU A 147 32.05 0.09 21.65
C LEU A 147 31.81 1.31 22.54
N ARG A 148 31.67 2.49 21.92
CA ARG A 148 31.51 3.76 22.64
C ARG A 148 30.05 4.22 22.67
N PRO A 149 29.40 4.29 23.85
CA PRO A 149 28.07 4.88 23.96
C PRO A 149 28.01 6.30 23.37
N GLY A 150 26.94 6.62 22.66
CA GLY A 150 26.79 7.86 21.89
C GLY A 150 27.33 7.77 20.46
N THR A 151 28.06 6.71 20.10
CA THR A 151 28.42 6.41 18.71
C THR A 151 27.38 5.49 18.07
N THR A 152 26.85 5.89 16.91
CA THR A 152 26.09 5.01 16.02
C THR A 152 27.08 4.28 15.11
N TYR A 153 27.09 2.96 15.17
CA TYR A 153 27.87 2.13 14.24
C TYR A 153 26.96 1.59 13.15
N LEU A 154 27.38 1.74 11.89
CA LEU A 154 26.62 1.30 10.73
C LEU A 154 27.38 0.14 10.09
N ALA A 155 26.71 -0.99 9.97
CA ALA A 155 27.31 -2.21 9.43
C ALA A 155 26.41 -2.84 8.38
N GLU A 156 26.98 -3.69 7.52
CA GLU A 156 26.21 -4.53 6.62
C GLU A 156 26.04 -5.94 7.25
N ILE A 157 24.80 -6.42 7.26
CA ILE A 157 24.41 -7.72 7.80
C ILE A 157 24.59 -8.78 6.71
N LEU A 158 25.49 -9.72 6.95
CA LEU A 158 25.76 -10.84 6.05
C LEU A 158 25.43 -12.17 6.72
N TYR A 159 24.55 -12.95 6.10
CA TYR A 159 24.33 -14.36 6.40
C TYR A 159 23.77 -15.09 5.17
N PRO A 160 23.92 -16.42 5.05
CA PRO A 160 23.58 -17.15 3.82
C PRO A 160 22.12 -16.95 3.36
N GLN A 161 21.18 -16.87 4.30
CA GLN A 161 19.76 -16.65 4.00
C GLN A 161 19.41 -15.19 3.65
N ASN A 162 20.37 -14.25 3.76
CA ASN A 162 20.20 -12.82 3.43
C ASN A 162 20.81 -12.45 2.07
N ARG A 163 21.08 -13.42 1.21
CA ARG A 163 21.73 -13.15 -0.07
C ARG A 163 20.82 -12.30 -0.97
N ILE A 164 21.37 -11.19 -1.45
CA ILE A 164 20.71 -10.30 -2.41
C ILE A 164 21.15 -10.65 -3.84
N VAL A 165 22.44 -10.46 -4.16
CA VAL A 165 23.05 -10.96 -5.40
C VAL A 165 24.39 -11.62 -5.12
N VAL A 166 25.27 -10.93 -4.40
CA VAL A 166 26.65 -11.37 -4.11
C VAL A 166 26.62 -12.63 -3.25
N ASP A 167 27.44 -13.61 -3.62
CA ASP A 167 27.60 -14.84 -2.88
C ASP A 167 28.76 -14.76 -1.89
N TYR A 168 28.42 -14.60 -0.61
CA TYR A 168 29.39 -14.64 0.48
C TYR A 168 29.61 -16.05 1.06
N GLY A 169 29.03 -17.09 0.44
CA GLY A 169 29.06 -18.47 0.94
C GLY A 169 28.47 -18.57 2.35
N ASP A 170 29.17 -19.29 3.24
CA ASP A 170 28.75 -19.50 4.63
C ASP A 170 29.05 -18.33 5.58
N ARG A 171 29.52 -17.19 5.07
CA ARG A 171 29.94 -16.04 5.88
C ARG A 171 28.76 -15.51 6.70
N ARG A 172 29.01 -15.31 8.00
CA ARG A 172 28.10 -14.69 8.97
C ARG A 172 28.82 -13.55 9.65
N ASP A 173 28.42 -12.31 9.36
CA ASP A 173 29.21 -11.15 9.73
C ASP A 173 28.39 -9.86 9.88
N LEU A 174 28.95 -8.89 10.60
CA LEU A 174 28.52 -7.50 10.62
C LEU A 174 29.69 -6.63 10.13
N VAL A 175 29.67 -6.26 8.85
CA VAL A 175 30.77 -5.52 8.21
C VAL A 175 30.63 -4.04 8.49
N LEU A 176 31.50 -3.45 9.32
CA LEU A 176 31.45 -2.01 9.62
C LEU A 176 31.67 -1.17 8.36
N LEU A 177 30.74 -0.25 8.11
CA LEU A 177 30.74 0.67 6.97
C LEU A 177 31.09 2.10 7.35
N ALA A 178 30.54 2.58 8.48
CA ALA A 178 30.70 3.95 8.96
C ALA A 178 30.32 4.05 10.44
N ALA A 179 30.70 5.15 11.09
CA ALA A 179 30.27 5.47 12.44
C ALA A 179 30.03 6.97 12.62
N PHE A 180 29.07 7.34 13.45
CA PHE A 180 28.69 8.73 13.73
C PHE A 180 28.67 8.99 15.24
N GLY A 181 29.30 10.08 15.67
CA GLY A 181 29.25 10.55 17.06
C GLY A 181 27.88 11.15 17.42
N ALA A 182 27.67 11.42 18.71
CA ALA A 182 26.43 11.95 19.25
C ALA A 182 26.09 13.38 18.77
N ASP A 183 27.11 14.11 18.32
CA ASP A 183 27.01 15.45 17.71
C ASP A 183 26.70 15.40 16.20
N GLY A 184 26.60 14.20 15.63
CA GLY A 184 26.38 13.96 14.21
C GLY A 184 27.63 14.02 13.34
N THR A 185 28.82 14.17 13.92
CA THR A 185 30.09 14.09 13.19
C THR A 185 30.40 12.66 12.79
N GLU A 186 30.90 12.48 11.56
CA GLU A 186 31.35 11.16 11.11
C GLU A 186 32.69 10.83 11.77
N VAL A 187 32.75 9.68 12.45
CA VAL A 187 33.98 9.14 13.03
C VAL A 187 34.79 8.48 11.91
N PRO A 188 36.07 8.84 11.71
CA PRO A 188 36.91 8.20 10.71
C PRO A 188 36.92 6.67 10.88
N LEU A 189 36.83 5.92 9.79
CA LEU A 189 36.75 4.46 9.85
C LEU A 189 37.95 3.83 10.57
N ALA A 190 39.15 4.41 10.40
CA ALA A 190 40.36 3.98 11.10
C ALA A 190 40.30 4.16 12.63
N GLU A 191 39.50 5.12 13.13
CA GLU A 191 39.25 5.31 14.57
C GLU A 191 38.12 4.41 15.07
N ALA A 192 37.11 4.15 14.24
CA ALA A 192 35.99 3.28 14.59
C ALA A 192 36.39 1.78 14.59
N ALA A 193 37.29 1.38 13.69
CA ALA A 193 37.68 -0.01 13.46
C ALA A 193 38.21 -0.74 14.73
N PRO A 194 39.11 -0.17 15.55
CA PRO A 194 39.57 -0.83 16.78
C PRO A 194 38.45 -1.09 17.79
N HIS A 195 37.41 -0.26 17.82
CA HIS A 195 36.24 -0.49 18.69
C HIS A 195 35.33 -1.62 18.17
N TRP A 196 35.44 -1.97 16.88
CA TRP A 196 34.59 -2.93 16.20
C TRP A 196 35.20 -4.34 16.05
N GLU A 197 36.52 -4.48 16.26
CA GLU A 197 37.27 -5.74 16.03
C GLU A 197 36.65 -6.98 16.71
N GLY A 198 36.03 -6.81 17.88
CA GLY A 198 35.34 -7.88 18.61
C GLY A 198 33.93 -8.21 18.11
N ILE A 199 33.35 -7.36 17.24
CA ILE A 199 31.98 -7.46 16.76
C ILE A 199 31.91 -8.16 15.41
N GLY A 200 32.64 -7.64 14.42
CA GLY A 200 32.65 -8.13 13.05
C GLY A 200 33.80 -7.54 12.22
N SER A 201 33.79 -7.79 10.92
CA SER A 201 34.83 -7.23 10.03
C SER A 201 34.60 -5.75 9.74
N VAL A 202 35.59 -5.12 9.10
CA VAL A 202 35.53 -3.74 8.61
C VAL A 202 35.55 -3.78 7.09
N VAL A 203 34.78 -2.90 6.45
CA VAL A 203 34.73 -2.79 4.99
C VAL A 203 36.12 -2.58 4.38
N THR A 204 36.39 -3.23 3.25
CA THR A 204 37.63 -3.07 2.50
C THR A 204 37.74 -1.64 1.98
N VAL A 205 38.92 -1.03 2.12
CA VAL A 205 39.26 0.26 1.53
C VAL A 205 40.29 0.03 0.42
N TRP A 206 40.00 0.55 -0.76
CA TRP A 206 40.88 0.47 -1.92
C TRP A 206 41.77 1.70 -2.04
N PRO A 207 42.97 1.57 -2.65
CA PRO A 207 43.79 2.73 -2.99
C PRO A 207 43.01 3.77 -3.80
N ALA A 208 43.26 5.05 -3.55
CA ALA A 208 42.63 6.13 -4.29
C ALA A 208 42.94 6.01 -5.80
N MET A 209 41.93 6.17 -6.63
CA MET A 209 42.04 6.17 -8.09
C MET A 209 41.14 7.26 -8.69
N PRO A 210 41.46 7.75 -9.90
CA PRO A 210 40.58 8.66 -10.63
C PRO A 210 39.16 8.12 -10.82
N LEU A 211 38.17 9.02 -10.84
CA LEU A 211 36.76 8.64 -10.97
C LEU A 211 36.47 7.93 -12.30
N ASP A 212 37.06 8.40 -13.39
CA ASP A 212 36.96 7.81 -14.72
C ASP A 212 37.56 6.39 -14.77
N GLU A 213 38.68 6.17 -14.09
CA GLU A 213 39.26 4.83 -13.94
C GLU A 213 38.32 3.89 -13.18
N LEU A 214 37.74 4.34 -12.07
CA LEU A 214 36.78 3.54 -11.29
C LEU A 214 35.52 3.21 -12.10
N ILE A 215 34.99 4.17 -12.86
CA ILE A 215 33.85 3.94 -13.75
C ILE A 215 34.19 2.87 -14.79
N ALA A 216 35.36 2.98 -15.44
CA ALA A 216 35.81 2.00 -16.43
C ALA A 216 35.97 0.58 -15.84
N LEU A 217 36.40 0.46 -14.58
CA LEU A 217 36.42 -0.81 -13.86
C LEU A 217 35.01 -1.38 -13.66
N THR A 218 34.05 -0.56 -13.24
CA THR A 218 32.66 -1.01 -13.05
C THR A 218 31.97 -1.39 -14.36
N GLU A 219 32.26 -0.68 -15.45
CA GLU A 219 31.71 -0.98 -16.77
C GLU A 219 32.27 -2.28 -17.35
N SER A 220 33.57 -2.54 -17.13
CA SER A 220 34.28 -3.73 -17.60
C SER A 220 34.17 -4.94 -16.67
N ASN A 221 33.44 -4.82 -15.55
CA ASN A 221 33.33 -5.83 -14.50
C ASN A 221 34.70 -6.29 -13.95
N THR A 222 35.57 -5.34 -13.65
CA THR A 222 36.92 -5.61 -13.15
C THR A 222 37.08 -5.01 -11.75
N LEU A 223 37.68 -5.76 -10.82
CA LEU A 223 38.02 -5.27 -9.49
C LEU A 223 39.35 -4.50 -9.52
N PRO A 224 39.59 -3.58 -8.56
CA PRO A 224 40.90 -2.99 -8.39
C PRO A 224 41.97 -4.07 -8.20
N GLY A 225 43.01 -4.04 -9.02
CA GLY A 225 44.01 -5.12 -9.14
C GLY A 225 43.87 -5.99 -10.38
N GLY A 226 42.83 -5.79 -11.20
CA GLY A 226 42.73 -6.35 -12.56
C GLY A 226 42.04 -7.72 -12.66
N ALA A 227 41.50 -8.25 -11.57
CA ALA A 227 40.71 -9.48 -11.59
C ALA A 227 39.32 -9.18 -12.17
N THR A 228 38.86 -10.00 -13.13
CA THR A 228 37.48 -9.96 -13.59
C THR A 228 36.56 -10.47 -12.49
N ALA A 229 35.51 -9.71 -12.19
CA ALA A 229 34.44 -10.11 -11.29
C ALA A 229 33.17 -10.41 -12.10
N THR A 230 32.43 -11.40 -11.65
CA THR A 230 31.05 -11.63 -12.03
C THR A 230 30.13 -10.81 -11.10
N GLY A 231 28.85 -10.68 -11.47
CA GLY A 231 27.88 -9.94 -10.65
C GLY A 231 27.56 -10.60 -9.30
N ILE A 232 28.00 -11.84 -9.07
CA ILE A 232 27.89 -12.53 -7.77
C ILE A 232 29.16 -12.38 -6.92
N ASP A 233 30.25 -11.83 -7.45
CA ASP A 233 31.49 -11.66 -6.68
C ASP A 233 31.52 -10.34 -5.91
N ALA A 234 30.95 -9.28 -6.49
CA ALA A 234 30.90 -7.96 -5.88
C ALA A 234 29.74 -7.14 -6.45
N GLU A 235 29.22 -6.20 -5.66
CA GLU A 235 28.24 -5.22 -6.14
C GLU A 235 28.90 -4.02 -6.84
N GLY A 236 30.03 -3.57 -6.31
CA GLY A 236 30.76 -2.40 -6.79
C GLY A 236 31.36 -1.63 -5.63
N PHE A 237 31.31 -0.30 -5.69
CA PHE A 237 32.05 0.59 -4.81
C PHE A 237 31.19 1.72 -4.25
N VAL A 238 31.54 2.15 -3.04
CA VAL A 238 31.07 3.40 -2.43
C VAL A 238 32.22 4.39 -2.40
N LEU A 239 32.01 5.57 -2.96
CA LEU A 239 32.94 6.68 -2.91
C LEU A 239 32.54 7.58 -1.74
N ARG A 240 33.50 7.93 -0.88
CA ARG A 240 33.33 8.95 0.16
C ARG A 240 34.31 10.09 -0.09
N PHE A 241 33.78 11.25 -0.42
CA PHE A 241 34.56 12.44 -0.62
C PHE A 241 34.93 13.12 0.69
N ALA A 242 35.96 13.98 0.67
CA ALA A 242 36.46 14.67 1.87
C ALA A 242 35.40 15.49 2.61
N SER A 243 34.41 16.06 1.90
CA SER A 243 33.25 16.75 2.50
C SER A 243 32.25 15.83 3.20
N GLY A 244 32.38 14.51 3.05
CA GLY A 244 31.43 13.50 3.51
C GLY A 244 30.35 13.15 2.48
N VAL A 245 30.29 13.84 1.34
CA VAL A 245 29.45 13.45 0.20
C VAL A 245 29.78 12.01 -0.21
N ARG A 246 28.76 11.24 -0.55
CA ARG A 246 28.91 9.86 -1.00
C ARG A 246 28.23 9.62 -2.33
N ALA A 247 28.79 8.71 -3.10
CA ALA A 247 28.21 8.18 -4.33
C ALA A 247 28.48 6.68 -4.41
N LYS A 248 27.76 5.97 -5.28
CA LYS A 248 28.00 4.54 -5.55
C LYS A 248 28.17 4.28 -7.03
N ALA A 249 29.10 3.39 -7.35
CA ALA A 249 29.33 2.87 -8.68
C ALA A 249 29.16 1.36 -8.62
N LYS A 250 28.29 0.79 -9.45
CA LYS A 250 27.98 -0.65 -9.42
C LYS A 250 28.49 -1.34 -10.67
N LEU A 251 28.97 -2.56 -10.52
CA LEU A 251 29.39 -3.40 -11.64
C LEU A 251 28.22 -3.63 -12.59
N SER A 252 28.46 -3.51 -13.90
CA SER A 252 27.43 -3.69 -14.94
C SER A 252 26.70 -5.04 -14.79
N GLU A 253 27.46 -6.09 -14.49
CA GLU A 253 26.94 -7.44 -14.35
C GLU A 253 26.11 -7.61 -13.08
N TYR A 254 26.51 -7.01 -11.95
CA TYR A 254 25.67 -6.96 -10.76
C TYR A 254 24.34 -6.25 -11.06
N VAL A 255 24.38 -5.11 -11.75
CA VAL A 255 23.15 -4.37 -12.11
C VAL A 255 22.25 -5.21 -13.00
N ARG A 256 22.82 -6.00 -13.92
CA ARG A 256 22.08 -6.94 -14.77
C ARG A 256 21.42 -8.04 -13.92
N LEU A 257 22.18 -8.73 -13.08
CA LEU A 257 21.68 -9.81 -12.23
C LEU A 257 20.63 -9.31 -11.24
N HIS A 258 20.89 -8.21 -10.54
CA HIS A 258 19.94 -7.58 -9.63
C HIS A 258 18.60 -7.29 -10.33
N LYS A 259 18.61 -6.75 -11.56
CA LYS A 259 17.38 -6.50 -12.33
C LYS A 259 16.62 -7.78 -12.66
N VAL A 260 17.33 -8.86 -12.97
CA VAL A 260 16.72 -10.17 -13.25
C VAL A 260 16.10 -10.74 -11.98
N LEU A 261 16.88 -10.84 -10.90
CA LEU A 261 16.48 -11.40 -9.61
C LEU A 261 15.28 -10.63 -9.02
N THR A 262 15.35 -9.30 -8.99
CA THR A 262 14.25 -8.47 -8.47
C THR A 262 13.07 -8.27 -9.43
N GLY A 263 13.22 -8.69 -10.70
CA GLY A 263 12.22 -8.47 -11.75
C GLY A 263 11.44 -9.72 -12.17
N VAL A 264 11.97 -10.92 -11.93
CA VAL A 264 11.33 -12.18 -12.32
C VAL A 264 10.45 -12.71 -11.19
N THR A 265 9.17 -12.90 -11.48
CA THR A 265 8.18 -13.41 -10.54
C THR A 265 7.80 -14.87 -10.80
N GLU A 266 7.19 -15.55 -9.83
CA GLU A 266 6.61 -16.89 -10.06
C GLU A 266 5.62 -16.92 -11.23
N ARG A 267 4.92 -15.80 -11.47
CA ARG A 267 3.99 -15.65 -12.60
C ARG A 267 4.72 -15.60 -13.94
N ASP A 268 5.90 -14.98 -13.97
CA ASP A 268 6.73 -14.94 -15.17
C ASP A 268 7.34 -16.30 -15.45
N ILE A 269 7.70 -17.07 -14.41
CA ILE A 269 8.12 -18.48 -14.53
C ILE A 269 6.96 -19.34 -15.04
N TRP A 270 5.76 -19.23 -14.45
CA TRP A 270 4.56 -19.96 -14.89
C TRP A 270 4.25 -19.69 -16.36
N ARG A 271 4.39 -18.43 -16.81
CA ARG A 271 4.19 -18.05 -18.21
C ARG A 271 5.31 -18.60 -19.10
N GLY A 272 6.56 -18.40 -18.72
CA GLY A 272 7.74 -18.79 -19.51
C GLY A 272 7.84 -20.30 -19.69
N HIS A 273 7.72 -21.05 -18.60
CA HIS A 273 7.67 -22.52 -18.63
C HIS A 273 6.43 -23.03 -19.37
N GLY A 274 5.28 -22.36 -19.22
CA GLY A 274 4.07 -22.69 -19.99
C GLY A 274 4.27 -22.55 -21.50
N ILE A 275 4.96 -21.51 -21.97
CA ILE A 275 5.29 -21.31 -23.39
C ILE A 275 6.16 -22.46 -23.90
N GLN A 276 7.18 -22.86 -23.14
CA GLN A 276 8.06 -23.99 -23.48
C GLN A 276 7.30 -25.32 -23.50
N ARG A 277 6.55 -25.59 -22.43
CA ARG A 277 5.79 -26.83 -22.24
C ARG A 277 4.79 -27.08 -23.36
N PHE A 278 4.13 -26.03 -23.83
CA PHE A 278 3.05 -26.15 -24.83
C PHE A 278 3.45 -25.62 -26.21
N ALA A 279 4.74 -25.51 -26.52
CA ALA A 279 5.26 -24.94 -27.77
C ALA A 279 4.71 -25.58 -29.06
N GLY A 280 4.17 -26.80 -28.99
CA GLY A 280 3.50 -27.47 -30.11
C GLY A 280 2.08 -26.99 -30.43
N LEU A 281 1.48 -26.12 -29.61
CA LEU A 281 0.15 -25.55 -29.84
C LEU A 281 0.19 -24.25 -30.65
N PRO A 282 -0.90 -23.89 -31.36
CA PRO A 282 -0.97 -22.62 -32.09
C PRO A 282 -0.75 -21.41 -31.17
N ALA A 283 0.07 -20.45 -31.59
CA ALA A 283 0.44 -19.28 -30.79
C ALA A 283 -0.76 -18.49 -30.24
N LYS A 284 -1.87 -18.40 -31.01
CA LYS A 284 -3.12 -17.77 -30.56
C LYS A 284 -3.78 -18.50 -29.38
N GLN A 285 -3.71 -19.84 -29.37
CA GLN A 285 -4.26 -20.67 -28.30
C GLN A 285 -3.41 -20.56 -27.04
N LEU A 286 -2.07 -20.52 -27.20
CA LEU A 286 -1.13 -20.28 -26.10
C LEU A 286 -1.30 -18.90 -25.47
N ALA A 287 -1.38 -17.85 -26.30
CA ALA A 287 -1.58 -16.48 -25.87
C ALA A 287 -2.84 -16.34 -25.00
N GLN A 288 -3.94 -16.96 -25.44
CA GLN A 288 -5.20 -16.98 -24.69
C GLN A 288 -5.11 -17.83 -23.40
N GLY A 289 -4.40 -18.95 -23.43
CA GLY A 289 -4.24 -19.85 -22.28
C GLY A 289 -3.33 -19.29 -21.19
N LEU A 290 -2.28 -18.56 -21.58
CA LEU A 290 -1.24 -18.04 -20.69
C LEU A 290 -1.39 -16.54 -20.39
N ASN A 291 -2.46 -15.91 -20.89
CA ASN A 291 -2.77 -14.49 -20.71
C ASN A 291 -1.58 -13.59 -21.13
N CYS A 292 -1.08 -13.81 -22.35
CA CYS A 292 -0.05 -13.01 -23.01
C CYS A 292 -0.44 -12.71 -24.46
N THR A 293 0.39 -11.96 -25.19
CA THR A 293 0.17 -11.67 -26.61
C THR A 293 0.92 -12.66 -27.50
N VAL A 294 0.50 -12.77 -28.77
CA VAL A 294 1.21 -13.60 -29.77
C VAL A 294 2.63 -13.06 -30.01
N ALA A 295 2.80 -11.74 -29.99
CA ALA A 295 4.10 -11.09 -30.13
C ALA A 295 5.08 -11.49 -29.00
N ASP A 296 4.59 -11.64 -27.76
CA ASP A 296 5.42 -12.07 -26.62
C ASP A 296 5.96 -13.49 -26.81
N ILE A 297 5.16 -14.37 -27.44
CA ILE A 297 5.54 -15.77 -27.71
C ILE A 297 6.58 -15.81 -28.83
N GLU A 298 6.33 -15.09 -29.93
CA GLU A 298 7.21 -15.04 -31.10
C GLU A 298 8.57 -14.41 -30.78
N ALA A 299 8.61 -13.37 -29.93
CA ALA A 299 9.84 -12.72 -29.51
C ALA A 299 10.78 -13.63 -28.69
N SER A 300 10.22 -14.62 -27.99
CA SER A 300 10.96 -15.53 -27.11
C SER A 300 11.51 -16.79 -27.81
N GLY A 301 11.20 -16.99 -29.10
CA GLY A 301 11.59 -18.19 -29.84
C GLY A 301 11.05 -19.50 -29.24
N GLY A 302 10.03 -19.44 -28.39
CA GLY A 302 9.47 -20.58 -27.67
C GLY A 302 10.30 -21.08 -26.48
N LYS A 303 11.41 -20.40 -26.12
CA LYS A 303 12.28 -20.76 -24.99
C LYS A 303 12.63 -19.57 -24.08
N PRO A 304 11.64 -18.85 -23.54
CA PRO A 304 11.87 -17.68 -22.69
C PRO A 304 12.64 -17.97 -21.40
N LEU A 305 12.58 -19.21 -20.88
CA LEU A 305 13.19 -19.56 -19.61
C LEU A 305 14.63 -20.07 -19.75
N ASP A 306 14.96 -20.77 -20.83
CA ASP A 306 16.33 -21.28 -21.05
C ASP A 306 17.33 -20.13 -21.17
N ALA A 307 16.96 -19.09 -21.93
CA ALA A 307 17.77 -17.88 -22.07
C ALA A 307 17.92 -17.09 -20.75
N LEU A 308 16.95 -17.21 -19.84
CA LEU A 308 17.00 -16.62 -18.50
C LEU A 308 17.94 -17.43 -17.58
N LEU A 309 17.83 -18.75 -17.63
CA LEU A 309 18.57 -19.70 -16.77
C LEU A 309 20.05 -19.82 -17.13
N GLU A 310 20.43 -19.59 -18.39
CA GLU A 310 21.83 -19.61 -18.83
C GLU A 310 22.69 -18.48 -18.22
N GLN A 311 22.08 -17.48 -17.56
CA GLN A 311 22.75 -16.23 -17.18
C GLN A 311 22.52 -15.82 -15.71
N VAL A 312 22.05 -16.73 -14.87
CA VAL A 312 21.63 -16.48 -13.48
C VAL A 312 22.34 -17.46 -12.53
N PRO A 313 22.46 -17.13 -11.24
CA PRO A 313 23.14 -18.00 -10.27
C PRO A 313 22.43 -19.34 -10.06
N ASP A 314 23.17 -20.36 -9.62
CA ASP A 314 22.67 -21.72 -9.37
C ASP A 314 21.51 -21.75 -8.36
N GLU A 315 21.48 -20.84 -7.39
CA GLU A 315 20.41 -20.73 -6.40
C GLU A 315 19.12 -20.18 -7.00
N PHE A 316 19.24 -19.27 -7.97
CA PHE A 316 18.08 -18.78 -8.72
C PHE A 316 17.59 -19.85 -9.69
N ASP A 317 18.49 -20.59 -10.37
CA ASP A 317 18.13 -21.76 -11.16
C ASP A 317 17.42 -22.81 -10.29
N THR A 318 17.93 -23.07 -9.08
CA THR A 318 17.31 -23.98 -8.11
C THR A 318 15.92 -23.51 -7.72
N TRP A 319 15.75 -22.24 -7.34
CA TRP A 319 14.43 -21.68 -7.03
C TRP A 319 13.47 -21.74 -8.22
N VAL A 320 13.92 -21.38 -9.43
CA VAL A 320 13.12 -21.49 -10.66
C VAL A 320 12.68 -22.94 -10.87
N ARG A 321 13.60 -23.91 -10.70
CA ARG A 321 13.29 -25.35 -10.80
C ARG A 321 12.32 -25.82 -9.72
N GLU A 322 12.42 -25.33 -8.49
CA GLU A 322 11.48 -25.63 -7.40
C GLU A 322 10.08 -25.08 -7.69
N VAL A 323 9.99 -23.85 -8.19
CA VAL A 323 8.74 -23.25 -8.65
C VAL A 323 8.14 -24.08 -9.79
N ILE A 324 8.94 -24.43 -10.81
CA ILE A 324 8.51 -25.31 -11.90
C ILE A 324 8.00 -26.64 -11.36
N ALA A 325 8.76 -27.31 -10.49
CA ALA A 325 8.39 -28.60 -9.91
C ALA A 325 7.06 -28.52 -9.15
N ARG A 326 6.85 -27.47 -8.36
CA ARG A 326 5.59 -27.21 -7.66
C ARG A 326 4.43 -26.97 -8.63
N LEU A 327 4.64 -26.19 -9.69
CA LEU A 327 3.62 -25.93 -10.72
C LEU A 327 3.26 -27.19 -11.51
N GLU A 328 4.25 -28.01 -11.85
CA GLU A 328 4.08 -29.32 -12.52
C GLU A 328 3.29 -30.29 -11.64
N ASP A 329 3.65 -30.40 -10.36
CA ASP A 329 2.95 -31.27 -9.41
C ASP A 329 1.52 -30.80 -9.12
N ALA A 330 1.32 -29.47 -9.01
CA ALA A 330 -0.03 -28.89 -8.91
C ALA A 330 -0.86 -29.18 -10.17
N THR A 331 -0.26 -29.08 -11.37
CA THR A 331 -0.95 -29.38 -12.63
C THR A 331 -1.31 -30.86 -12.71
N ALA A 332 -0.41 -31.75 -12.31
CA ALA A 332 -0.64 -33.18 -12.28
C ALA A 332 -1.74 -33.57 -11.27
N ARG A 333 -1.79 -32.92 -10.10
CA ARG A 333 -2.91 -33.06 -9.15
C ARG A 333 -4.24 -32.62 -9.78
N HIS A 334 -4.25 -31.49 -10.47
CA HIS A 334 -5.45 -30.99 -11.12
C HIS A 334 -5.94 -31.93 -12.23
N GLU A 335 -5.04 -32.46 -13.07
CA GLU A 335 -5.40 -33.46 -14.09
C GLU A 335 -5.93 -34.76 -13.47
N ARG A 336 -5.33 -35.25 -12.37
CA ARG A 336 -5.86 -36.43 -11.64
C ARG A 336 -7.27 -36.18 -11.11
N ALA A 337 -7.54 -35.01 -10.56
CA ALA A 337 -8.87 -34.65 -10.09
C ALA A 337 -9.90 -34.61 -11.23
N VAL A 338 -9.50 -34.10 -12.41
CA VAL A 338 -10.33 -34.14 -13.63
C VAL A 338 -10.62 -35.59 -14.05
N ASP A 339 -9.60 -36.45 -14.07
CA ASP A 339 -9.75 -37.85 -14.47
C ASP A 339 -10.61 -38.67 -13.51
N GLU A 340 -10.44 -38.49 -12.20
CA GLU A 340 -11.25 -39.15 -11.18
C GLU A 340 -12.71 -38.70 -11.26
N ALA A 341 -12.95 -37.39 -11.40
CA ALA A 341 -14.30 -36.87 -11.59
C ALA A 341 -14.92 -37.37 -12.89
N TYR A 342 -14.15 -37.44 -13.98
CA TYR A 342 -14.62 -37.95 -15.28
C TYR A 342 -14.98 -39.43 -15.20
N ALA A 343 -14.12 -40.26 -14.58
CA ALA A 343 -14.38 -41.68 -14.39
C ALA A 343 -15.69 -41.91 -13.60
N GLY A 344 -15.94 -41.11 -12.55
CA GLY A 344 -17.19 -41.17 -11.79
C GLY A 344 -18.44 -40.84 -12.61
N LEU A 345 -18.31 -39.99 -13.63
CA LEU A 345 -19.43 -39.55 -14.49
C LEU A 345 -19.43 -40.17 -15.89
N ALA A 346 -18.48 -41.05 -16.20
CA ALA A 346 -18.31 -41.63 -17.54
C ALA A 346 -19.54 -42.41 -18.02
N HIS A 347 -20.30 -43.01 -17.09
CA HIS A 347 -21.55 -43.70 -17.39
C HIS A 347 -22.64 -42.78 -17.96
N LEU A 348 -22.52 -41.46 -17.76
CA LEU A 348 -23.43 -40.44 -18.30
C LEU A 348 -22.96 -39.88 -19.65
N ALA A 349 -21.81 -40.32 -20.18
CA ALA A 349 -21.22 -39.72 -21.39
C ALA A 349 -22.14 -39.77 -22.63
N ALA A 350 -23.06 -40.75 -22.69
CA ALA A 350 -24.04 -40.88 -23.77
C ALA A 350 -25.20 -39.86 -23.70
N ASP A 351 -25.44 -39.26 -22.53
CA ASP A 351 -26.42 -38.18 -22.34
C ASP A 351 -25.70 -36.93 -21.84
N ARG A 352 -25.32 -36.06 -22.79
CA ARG A 352 -24.61 -34.81 -22.51
C ARG A 352 -25.40 -33.90 -21.55
N GLY A 353 -26.73 -33.96 -21.55
CA GLY A 353 -27.58 -33.18 -20.66
C GLY A 353 -27.51 -33.70 -19.22
N ALA A 354 -27.56 -35.02 -19.03
CA ALA A 354 -27.35 -35.64 -17.72
C ALA A 354 -25.93 -35.43 -17.20
N PHE A 355 -24.92 -35.57 -18.07
CA PHE A 355 -23.53 -35.28 -17.74
C PHE A 355 -23.35 -33.82 -17.30
N ALA A 356 -23.92 -32.85 -18.01
CA ALA A 356 -23.83 -31.43 -17.65
C ALA A 356 -24.45 -31.13 -16.28
N ARG A 357 -25.62 -31.73 -15.97
CA ARG A 357 -26.25 -31.60 -14.64
C ARG A 357 -25.35 -32.19 -13.55
N ALA A 358 -24.76 -33.36 -13.78
CA ALA A 358 -23.87 -33.99 -12.81
C ALA A 358 -22.58 -33.18 -12.60
N VAL A 359 -21.97 -32.63 -13.66
CA VAL A 359 -20.80 -31.75 -13.57
C VAL A 359 -21.10 -30.46 -12.79
N GLN A 360 -22.32 -29.91 -12.90
CA GLN A 360 -22.72 -28.73 -12.11
C GLN A 360 -22.79 -29.00 -10.60
N GLN A 361 -23.02 -30.26 -10.21
CA GLN A 361 -23.07 -30.70 -8.81
C GLN A 361 -21.68 -31.00 -8.22
N LEU A 362 -20.61 -31.03 -9.03
CA LEU A 362 -19.25 -31.17 -8.51
C LEU A 362 -18.88 -29.93 -7.69
N GLY A 363 -18.42 -30.14 -6.46
CA GLY A 363 -18.00 -29.06 -5.55
C GLY A 363 -16.85 -28.23 -6.12
N ASP A 364 -15.88 -28.89 -6.76
CA ASP A 364 -14.76 -28.21 -7.41
C ASP A 364 -15.19 -27.60 -8.77
N ARG A 365 -15.11 -26.27 -8.86
CA ARG A 365 -15.46 -25.52 -10.07
C ARG A 365 -14.33 -25.48 -11.10
N SER A 366 -13.06 -25.63 -10.70
CA SER A 366 -11.92 -25.48 -11.60
C SER A 366 -11.84 -26.60 -12.64
N ILE A 367 -12.31 -27.79 -12.28
CA ILE A 367 -12.29 -28.99 -13.14
C ILE A 367 -13.46 -29.03 -14.14
N ARG A 368 -14.54 -28.26 -13.94
CA ARG A 368 -15.78 -28.38 -14.74
C ARG A 368 -15.56 -28.14 -16.24
N ALA A 369 -14.76 -27.13 -16.59
CA ALA A 369 -14.46 -26.86 -18.00
C ALA A 369 -13.65 -28.01 -18.62
N ALA A 370 -12.70 -28.57 -17.86
CA ALA A 370 -11.88 -29.70 -18.28
C ALA A 370 -12.72 -30.99 -18.43
N MET A 371 -13.76 -31.20 -17.62
CA MET A 371 -14.69 -32.33 -17.75
C MET A 371 -15.39 -32.38 -19.11
N PHE A 372 -15.84 -31.24 -19.63
CA PHE A 372 -16.44 -31.18 -20.97
C PHE A 372 -15.40 -31.39 -22.08
N MET A 373 -14.16 -30.91 -21.87
CA MET A 373 -13.07 -31.19 -22.80
C MET A 373 -12.76 -32.69 -22.83
N ARG A 374 -12.71 -33.35 -21.68
CA ARG A 374 -12.49 -34.81 -21.56
C ARG A 374 -13.62 -35.60 -22.22
N LEU A 375 -14.87 -35.20 -22.03
CA LEU A 375 -16.04 -35.77 -22.72
C LEU A 375 -15.92 -35.66 -24.25
N ASP A 376 -15.40 -34.53 -24.73
CA ASP A 376 -15.19 -34.26 -26.16
C ASP A 376 -13.89 -34.89 -26.72
N GLY A 377 -13.13 -35.64 -25.90
CA GLY A 377 -11.84 -36.21 -26.29
C GLY A 377 -10.74 -35.15 -26.54
N ARG A 378 -10.87 -33.96 -25.97
CA ARG A 378 -9.92 -32.84 -26.13
C ARG A 378 -8.88 -32.83 -24.99
N PRO A 379 -7.61 -32.47 -25.28
CA PRO A 379 -6.58 -32.35 -24.25
C PRO A 379 -6.91 -31.30 -23.19
N THR A 380 -6.67 -31.61 -21.92
CA THR A 380 -7.00 -30.76 -20.76
C THR A 380 -5.78 -30.03 -20.17
N GLU A 381 -4.57 -30.43 -20.54
CA GLU A 381 -3.33 -30.01 -19.90
C GLU A 381 -3.11 -28.48 -19.86
N LEU A 382 -3.35 -27.77 -20.98
CA LEU A 382 -3.22 -26.30 -21.01
C LEU A 382 -4.28 -25.63 -20.11
N THR A 383 -5.49 -26.19 -20.05
CA THR A 383 -6.56 -25.70 -19.18
C THR A 383 -6.20 -25.91 -17.72
N SER A 384 -5.62 -27.07 -17.37
CA SER A 384 -5.15 -27.37 -16.02
C SER A 384 -3.95 -26.52 -15.61
N TRP A 385 -2.99 -26.30 -16.51
CA TRP A 385 -1.88 -25.36 -16.28
C TRP A 385 -2.38 -23.95 -15.98
N ARG A 386 -3.46 -23.52 -16.63
CA ARG A 386 -4.10 -22.23 -16.36
C ARG A 386 -4.72 -22.13 -14.97
N GLN A 387 -5.21 -23.24 -14.41
CA GLN A 387 -5.80 -23.26 -13.07
C GLN A 387 -4.75 -23.15 -11.97
N VAL A 388 -3.50 -23.56 -12.22
CA VAL A 388 -2.40 -23.47 -11.24
C VAL A 388 -1.60 -22.17 -11.32
N ARG A 389 -2.13 -21.17 -12.03
CA ARG A 389 -1.48 -19.86 -12.18
C ARG A 389 -1.28 -19.20 -10.80
N PRO A 390 -0.06 -18.77 -10.43
CA PRO A 390 0.18 -18.06 -9.17
C PRO A 390 -0.63 -16.77 -9.02
N GLU A 391 -1.26 -16.59 -7.85
CA GLU A 391 -2.09 -15.43 -7.50
C GLU A 391 -1.25 -14.19 -7.14
N THR A 392 -0.12 -14.38 -6.44
CA THR A 392 0.91 -13.35 -6.21
C THR A 392 2.04 -13.45 -7.23
N GLY A 393 2.66 -12.30 -7.51
CA GLY A 393 3.82 -12.18 -8.39
C GLY A 393 5.05 -11.90 -7.56
N ASP A 394 5.33 -12.74 -6.58
CA ASP A 394 6.49 -12.55 -5.72
C ASP A 394 7.75 -12.78 -6.56
N ALA A 395 8.61 -11.76 -6.58
CA ALA A 395 9.90 -11.83 -7.24
C ALA A 395 10.88 -12.63 -6.37
N TYR A 396 11.99 -13.08 -6.97
CA TYR A 396 13.10 -13.63 -6.21
C TYR A 396 13.77 -12.51 -5.40
N VAL A 397 13.20 -12.16 -4.24
CA VAL A 397 13.82 -11.20 -3.34
C VAL A 397 13.59 -11.62 -1.89
N THR A 398 14.70 -11.79 -1.18
CA THR A 398 14.83 -11.91 0.29
C THR A 398 14.82 -10.55 1.00
N ASP A 399 14.55 -9.46 0.27
CA ASP A 399 14.60 -8.08 0.77
C ASP A 399 13.25 -7.69 1.38
N GLU A 400 13.01 -8.20 2.59
CA GLU A 400 11.86 -7.90 3.44
C GLU A 400 11.81 -6.43 3.91
N GLU A 401 12.84 -5.61 3.67
CA GLU A 401 12.99 -4.32 4.36
C GLU A 401 11.88 -3.29 4.05
N ASN A 402 11.09 -3.49 3.00
CA ASN A 402 9.98 -2.59 2.65
C ASN A 402 8.58 -3.22 2.76
N THR A 403 8.46 -4.41 3.37
CA THR A 403 7.17 -5.09 3.58
C THR A 403 6.83 -4.95 5.07
N ALA A 404 5.97 -3.99 5.42
CA ALA A 404 5.54 -3.79 6.80
C ALA A 404 4.39 -4.76 7.15
N VAL A 405 4.67 -5.76 7.98
CA VAL A 405 3.68 -6.44 8.81
C VAL A 405 3.57 -5.64 10.12
N SER A 406 2.36 -5.27 10.50
CA SER A 406 2.07 -4.57 11.75
C SER A 406 1.91 -5.60 12.88
N GLU A 407 2.90 -5.74 13.75
CA GLU A 407 2.77 -6.49 15.01
C GLU A 407 2.76 -5.52 16.19
N ALA A 408 1.75 -5.66 17.05
CA ALA A 408 1.61 -4.95 18.31
C ALA A 408 2.27 -5.77 19.43
N VAL A 409 3.08 -5.12 20.28
CA VAL A 409 3.60 -5.73 21.51
C VAL A 409 2.77 -5.28 22.73
N PRO A 410 2.38 -6.20 23.62
CA PRO A 410 1.54 -5.93 24.78
C PRO A 410 2.34 -5.56 26.04
N GLY A 411 1.76 -4.70 26.88
CA GLY A 411 1.97 -4.73 28.33
C GLY A 411 2.66 -3.52 28.97
N SER A 412 1.86 -2.55 29.44
CA SER A 412 2.21 -1.81 30.66
C SER A 412 0.95 -1.52 31.48
N THR A 413 0.93 -2.03 32.71
CA THR A 413 -0.11 -1.80 33.72
C THR A 413 -0.14 -0.33 34.15
N PRO A 414 -1.30 0.35 34.19
CA PRO A 414 -1.36 1.71 34.73
C PRO A 414 -1.45 1.70 36.27
N ALA A 415 -0.60 2.51 36.89
CA ALA A 415 -0.66 2.85 38.31
C ALA A 415 -1.88 3.72 38.63
N GLU A 416 -2.42 3.55 39.84
CA GLU A 416 -3.54 4.28 40.42
C GLU A 416 -3.33 5.80 40.41
N VAL A 417 -4.26 6.54 39.81
CA VAL A 417 -4.37 8.01 39.93
C VAL A 417 -5.54 8.35 40.85
N ARG A 418 -5.22 9.00 41.98
CA ARG A 418 -6.20 9.58 42.92
C ARG A 418 -6.96 10.75 42.27
N PRO A 419 -8.26 10.94 42.55
CA PRO A 419 -9.04 12.02 41.95
C PRO A 419 -8.82 13.36 42.69
N ALA A 420 -8.73 14.44 41.92
CA ALA A 420 -8.82 15.83 42.38
C ALA A 420 -10.28 16.32 42.37
N PRO A 421 -10.66 17.34 43.19
CA PRO A 421 -12.04 17.57 43.59
C PRO A 421 -12.88 18.36 42.57
N ALA A 422 -14.19 18.08 42.61
CA ALA A 422 -15.23 18.60 41.74
C ALA A 422 -15.38 20.14 41.78
N ARG A 423 -15.49 20.77 40.60
CA ARG A 423 -16.01 22.13 40.44
C ARG A 423 -17.53 22.07 40.21
N GLN A 424 -18.27 22.82 41.02
CA GLN A 424 -19.73 22.95 40.95
C GLN A 424 -20.18 23.61 39.63
N ALA A 425 -21.18 23.00 39.00
CA ALA A 425 -21.89 23.56 37.85
C ALA A 425 -23.01 24.50 38.31
N ALA A 426 -23.11 25.68 37.69
CA ALA A 426 -24.26 26.58 37.80
C ALA A 426 -25.45 26.07 36.96
N PRO A 427 -26.71 26.39 37.33
CA PRO A 427 -27.89 25.75 36.75
C PRO A 427 -28.24 26.34 35.37
N ARG A 428 -28.49 25.48 34.39
CA ARG A 428 -29.10 25.86 33.10
C ARG A 428 -30.63 25.76 33.20
N VAL A 429 -31.30 26.84 32.81
CA VAL A 429 -32.76 27.00 32.67
C VAL A 429 -33.29 26.11 31.54
N PRO A 430 -34.46 25.45 31.68
CA PRO A 430 -35.01 24.59 30.62
C PRO A 430 -35.69 25.42 29.52
N ALA A 431 -35.44 25.04 28.26
CA ALA A 431 -36.21 25.52 27.11
C ALA A 431 -37.55 24.75 27.02
N PRO A 432 -38.65 25.40 26.56
CA PRO A 432 -39.98 24.83 26.63
C PRO A 432 -40.22 23.76 25.56
N ALA A 433 -41.02 22.75 25.94
CA ALA A 433 -41.54 21.74 25.05
C ALA A 433 -42.48 22.37 24.00
N ALA A 434 -42.29 22.01 22.74
CA ALA A 434 -43.25 22.28 21.68
C ALA A 434 -43.67 20.94 21.04
N ASP A 435 -44.99 20.75 21.02
CA ASP A 435 -45.73 19.60 20.53
C ASP A 435 -45.29 19.13 19.14
N ARG A 436 -44.99 17.83 19.00
CA ARG A 436 -44.93 17.16 17.69
C ARG A 436 -46.33 16.70 17.33
N LEU A 437 -47.04 17.53 16.57
CA LEU A 437 -48.14 17.07 15.74
C LEU A 437 -47.59 16.14 14.65
N VAL A 438 -48.31 15.05 14.44
CA VAL A 438 -48.10 14.06 13.39
C VAL A 438 -48.32 14.74 12.03
N GLU A 439 -47.26 15.02 11.28
CA GLU A 439 -47.32 15.31 9.84
C GLU A 439 -46.84 14.08 9.07
N SER A 440 -47.80 13.21 8.73
CA SER A 440 -47.67 12.25 7.63
C SER A 440 -47.88 12.98 6.30
N ASP A 441 -47.10 12.61 5.28
CA ASP A 441 -47.09 13.11 3.89
C ASP A 441 -46.48 14.49 3.62
N ARG A 442 -45.14 14.58 3.69
CA ARG A 442 -44.37 15.49 2.81
C ARG A 442 -43.69 14.66 1.72
N PRO A 443 -43.83 15.00 0.43
CA PRO A 443 -43.04 14.34 -0.63
C PRO A 443 -41.55 14.53 -0.33
N GLU A 444 -40.74 13.47 -0.51
CA GLU A 444 -39.27 13.55 -0.40
C GLU A 444 -38.77 14.77 -1.18
N ALA A 445 -38.09 15.69 -0.49
CA ALA A 445 -37.49 16.84 -1.15
C ALA A 445 -36.46 16.31 -2.17
N PRO A 446 -36.46 16.79 -3.42
CA PRO A 446 -35.54 16.30 -4.43
C PRO A 446 -34.09 16.53 -3.99
N LEU A 447 -33.24 15.52 -4.20
CA LEU A 447 -31.81 15.60 -3.86
C LEU A 447 -31.19 16.87 -4.47
N PRO A 448 -30.30 17.58 -3.75
CA PRO A 448 -29.57 18.70 -4.28
C PRO A 448 -28.79 18.35 -5.56
N VAL A 449 -28.63 19.32 -6.46
CA VAL A 449 -27.92 19.12 -7.73
C VAL A 449 -26.54 19.76 -7.68
N VAL A 450 -25.50 18.99 -8.04
CA VAL A 450 -24.12 19.47 -8.18
C VAL A 450 -23.77 19.58 -9.67
N HIS A 451 -23.73 20.80 -10.17
CA HIS A 451 -23.32 21.14 -11.53
C HIS A 451 -21.80 21.22 -11.64
N VAL A 452 -21.19 20.33 -12.43
CA VAL A 452 -19.74 20.27 -12.65
C VAL A 452 -19.44 20.71 -14.08
N MET A 453 -18.59 21.72 -14.26
CA MET A 453 -18.22 22.20 -15.60
C MET A 453 -16.88 21.63 -16.04
N THR A 454 -16.70 21.33 -17.33
CA THR A 454 -15.40 20.87 -17.87
C THR A 454 -15.01 21.68 -19.11
N GLY A 455 -13.73 22.03 -19.25
CA GLY A 455 -13.23 22.79 -20.39
C GLY A 455 -11.97 23.62 -20.08
N LEU A 456 -11.25 24.05 -21.12
CA LEU A 456 -10.03 24.85 -21.01
C LEU A 456 -10.26 26.19 -20.31
N PRO A 457 -9.24 26.81 -19.70
CA PRO A 457 -9.32 28.22 -19.32
C PRO A 457 -9.85 29.07 -20.48
N ALA A 458 -10.64 30.09 -20.17
CA ALA A 458 -11.31 30.93 -21.15
C ALA A 458 -12.38 30.31 -22.06
N SER A 459 -12.78 29.05 -21.84
CA SER A 459 -13.88 28.42 -22.60
C SER A 459 -15.29 28.95 -22.30
N GLY A 460 -15.49 29.70 -21.20
CA GLY A 460 -16.79 30.31 -20.84
C GLY A 460 -17.49 29.73 -19.61
N LYS A 461 -16.88 28.75 -18.93
CA LYS A 461 -17.41 28.09 -17.72
C LYS A 461 -17.90 29.06 -16.64
N THR A 462 -17.04 29.97 -16.18
CA THR A 462 -17.39 30.90 -15.10
C THR A 462 -18.55 31.84 -15.47
N THR A 463 -18.66 32.24 -16.73
CA THR A 463 -19.80 33.02 -17.22
C THR A 463 -21.09 32.22 -17.12
N ALA A 464 -21.08 30.96 -17.56
CA ALA A 464 -22.23 30.07 -17.45
C ALA A 464 -22.58 29.76 -15.98
N ALA A 465 -21.59 29.56 -15.11
CA ALA A 465 -21.80 29.27 -13.69
C ALA A 465 -22.47 30.44 -12.96
N ARG A 466 -22.02 31.67 -13.24
CA ARG A 466 -22.64 32.88 -12.69
C ARG A 466 -24.06 33.10 -13.21
N ALA A 467 -24.31 32.81 -14.48
CA ALA A 467 -25.66 32.86 -15.04
C ALA A 467 -26.60 31.85 -14.38
N LEU A 468 -26.13 30.60 -14.20
CA LEU A 468 -26.88 29.55 -13.51
C LEU A 468 -27.18 29.92 -12.05
N GLN A 469 -26.19 30.47 -11.36
CA GLN A 469 -26.36 30.96 -9.99
C GLN A 469 -27.39 32.09 -9.90
N ALA A 470 -27.33 33.08 -10.81
CA ALA A 470 -28.28 34.20 -10.82
C ALA A 470 -29.72 33.76 -11.11
N GLN A 471 -29.90 32.74 -11.96
CA GLN A 471 -31.20 32.17 -12.30
C GLN A 471 -31.79 31.28 -11.19
N SER A 472 -30.96 30.81 -10.25
CA SER A 472 -31.38 29.87 -9.19
C SER A 472 -32.26 30.46 -8.07
N GLY A 473 -32.50 31.78 -8.08
CA GLY A 473 -33.30 32.44 -7.03
C GLY A 473 -32.69 32.32 -5.62
N GLY A 474 -31.36 32.20 -5.52
CA GLY A 474 -30.62 32.08 -4.25
C GLY A 474 -30.43 30.65 -3.72
N ARG A 475 -30.93 29.64 -4.45
CA ARG A 475 -30.78 28.22 -4.09
C ARG A 475 -29.41 27.61 -4.44
N MET A 476 -28.58 28.31 -5.21
CA MET A 476 -27.30 27.77 -5.68
C MET A 476 -26.07 28.44 -5.05
N ARG A 477 -25.10 27.63 -4.64
CA ARG A 477 -23.78 28.05 -4.18
C ARG A 477 -22.73 27.76 -5.24
N ARG A 478 -21.91 28.75 -5.58
CA ARG A 478 -20.77 28.58 -6.48
C ARG A 478 -19.51 28.33 -5.65
N VAL A 479 -18.78 27.27 -5.97
CA VAL A 479 -17.49 26.92 -5.34
C VAL A 479 -16.43 26.80 -6.43
N ASN A 480 -15.37 27.61 -6.35
CA ASN A 480 -14.34 27.71 -7.39
C ASN A 480 -12.94 27.67 -6.78
N LEU A 481 -12.04 26.84 -7.32
CA LEU A 481 -10.69 26.72 -6.77
C LEU A 481 -9.83 27.96 -6.97
N ASP A 482 -9.98 28.71 -8.07
CA ASP A 482 -9.18 29.91 -8.29
C ASP A 482 -9.55 31.01 -7.29
N ASP A 483 -10.85 31.15 -6.99
CA ASP A 483 -11.31 32.08 -5.94
C ASP A 483 -10.81 31.63 -4.55
N LEU A 484 -10.91 30.34 -4.22
CA LEU A 484 -10.42 29.81 -2.94
C LEU A 484 -8.91 29.97 -2.77
N ARG A 485 -8.12 29.73 -3.82
CA ARG A 485 -6.67 29.97 -3.81
C ARG A 485 -6.37 31.45 -3.54
N SER A 486 -7.05 32.36 -4.21
CA SER A 486 -6.86 33.80 -3.99
C SER A 486 -7.37 34.29 -2.63
N MET A 487 -8.29 33.58 -1.98
CA MET A 487 -8.74 33.88 -0.62
C MET A 487 -7.75 33.41 0.44
N LEU A 488 -7.10 32.27 0.23
CA LEU A 488 -6.20 31.66 1.22
C LEU A 488 -4.85 32.37 1.30
N ASP A 489 -4.22 32.66 0.16
CA ASP A 489 -2.94 33.37 0.12
C ASP A 489 -2.85 34.29 -1.11
N LEU A 490 -2.08 35.36 -0.97
CA LEU A 490 -1.65 36.18 -2.11
C LEU A 490 -0.50 35.47 -2.84
N PRO A 491 -0.49 35.44 -4.19
CA PRO A 491 0.58 34.78 -4.94
C PRO A 491 1.93 35.49 -4.69
N ASP A 492 2.92 34.74 -4.20
CA ASP A 492 4.32 35.15 -4.18
C ASP A 492 4.90 35.01 -5.60
N PRO A 493 5.37 36.10 -6.25
CA PRO A 493 5.89 36.07 -7.62
C PRO A 493 7.12 35.18 -7.81
N GLU A 494 7.90 34.91 -6.76
CA GLU A 494 9.16 34.16 -6.86
C GLU A 494 8.99 32.68 -6.50
N ARG A 495 8.04 32.35 -5.61
CA ARG A 495 7.88 30.99 -5.06
C ARG A 495 6.68 30.21 -5.59
N GLY A 496 5.75 30.88 -6.28
CA GLY A 496 4.49 30.27 -6.69
C GLY A 496 3.63 29.83 -5.50
N ARG A 497 2.61 28.99 -5.73
CA ARG A 497 1.76 28.44 -4.67
C ARG A 497 2.32 27.11 -4.17
N SER A 498 2.43 26.96 -2.85
CA SER A 498 2.93 25.72 -2.23
C SER A 498 1.95 24.56 -2.39
N TRP A 499 2.44 23.32 -2.26
CA TRP A 499 1.58 22.13 -2.26
C TRP A 499 0.58 22.14 -1.09
N ALA A 500 0.98 22.64 0.08
CA ALA A 500 0.11 22.79 1.25
C ALA A 500 -1.05 23.77 1.00
N HIS A 501 -0.77 24.89 0.30
CA HIS A 501 -1.80 25.83 -0.14
C HIS A 501 -2.81 25.13 -1.06
N GLU A 502 -2.33 24.36 -2.04
CA GLU A 502 -3.20 23.63 -2.96
C GLU A 502 -4.03 22.55 -2.25
N GLN A 503 -3.47 21.79 -1.30
CA GLN A 503 -4.23 20.82 -0.51
C GLN A 503 -5.30 21.49 0.36
N THR A 504 -4.96 22.63 0.97
CA THR A 504 -5.91 23.42 1.77
C THR A 504 -7.06 23.93 0.90
N ALA A 505 -6.76 24.50 -0.27
CA ALA A 505 -7.79 24.95 -1.22
C ALA A 505 -8.73 23.81 -1.66
N LEU A 506 -8.18 22.62 -1.90
CA LEU A 506 -8.96 21.43 -2.26
C LEU A 506 -9.81 20.91 -1.09
N ALA A 507 -9.28 20.88 0.13
CA ALA A 507 -10.03 20.47 1.33
C ALA A 507 -11.17 21.45 1.66
N VAL A 508 -10.91 22.76 1.52
CA VAL A 508 -11.93 23.81 1.66
C VAL A 508 -13.01 23.66 0.58
N GLN A 509 -12.63 23.35 -0.67
CA GLN A 509 -13.61 23.05 -1.72
C GLN A 509 -14.50 21.87 -1.34
N ASP A 510 -13.92 20.74 -0.93
CA ASP A 510 -14.68 19.53 -0.58
C ASP A 510 -15.64 19.80 0.60
N ALA A 511 -15.17 20.49 1.64
CA ALA A 511 -15.98 20.89 2.78
C ALA A 511 -17.09 21.89 2.41
N ALA A 512 -16.81 22.87 1.54
CA ALA A 512 -17.79 23.85 1.10
C ALA A 512 -18.90 23.22 0.25
N VAL A 513 -18.53 22.30 -0.66
CA VAL A 513 -19.50 21.54 -1.47
C VAL A 513 -20.35 20.66 -0.58
N ARG A 514 -19.74 19.95 0.39
CA ARG A 514 -20.47 19.10 1.33
C ARG A 514 -21.44 19.89 2.21
N ALA A 515 -20.98 20.97 2.83
CA ALA A 515 -21.82 21.81 3.68
C ALA A 515 -23.00 22.43 2.93
N ALA A 516 -22.81 22.83 1.66
CA ALA A 516 -23.89 23.34 0.83
C ALA A 516 -24.94 22.26 0.52
N VAL A 517 -24.50 21.05 0.14
CA VAL A 517 -25.39 19.91 -0.13
C VAL A 517 -26.15 19.47 1.13
N ASP A 518 -25.48 19.34 2.27
CA ASP A 518 -26.12 19.00 3.55
C ASP A 518 -27.14 20.07 3.97
N GLY A 519 -26.92 21.33 3.59
CA GLY A 519 -27.87 22.43 3.77
C GLY A 519 -29.01 22.48 2.74
N GLY A 520 -29.09 21.52 1.82
CA GLY A 520 -30.13 21.46 0.79
C GLY A 520 -29.95 22.43 -0.40
N PHE A 521 -28.76 23.02 -0.57
CA PHE A 521 -28.48 23.92 -1.69
C PHE A 521 -27.93 23.17 -2.90
N ASP A 522 -28.29 23.64 -4.10
CA ASP A 522 -27.62 23.25 -5.32
C ASP A 522 -26.21 23.85 -5.37
N VAL A 523 -25.28 23.19 -6.03
CA VAL A 523 -23.87 23.63 -6.09
C VAL A 523 -23.40 23.70 -7.54
N VAL A 524 -22.65 24.73 -7.90
CA VAL A 524 -21.94 24.81 -9.18
C VAL A 524 -20.43 24.91 -8.95
N VAL A 525 -19.69 23.98 -9.58
CA VAL A 525 -18.23 23.89 -9.52
C VAL A 525 -17.66 24.11 -10.91
N ASP A 526 -17.07 25.28 -11.15
CA ASP A 526 -16.66 25.77 -12.47
C ASP A 526 -15.14 25.71 -12.72
N ASN A 527 -14.46 24.72 -12.14
CA ASN A 527 -13.06 24.41 -12.43
C ASN A 527 -12.89 23.81 -13.84
N THR A 528 -11.66 23.54 -14.28
CA THR A 528 -11.38 22.99 -15.63
C THR A 528 -11.77 21.52 -15.81
N HIS A 529 -11.63 20.69 -14.76
CA HIS A 529 -12.00 19.26 -14.71
C HIS A 529 -11.57 18.40 -15.91
N LEU A 530 -10.39 18.67 -16.48
CA LEU A 530 -9.89 17.99 -17.68
C LEU A 530 -9.34 16.57 -17.43
N THR A 531 -9.11 16.20 -16.16
CA THR A 531 -8.62 14.89 -15.71
C THR A 531 -9.46 14.36 -14.54
N LYS A 532 -9.31 13.07 -14.21
CA LYS A 532 -10.15 12.36 -13.24
C LYS A 532 -9.99 12.77 -11.76
N HIS A 533 -8.90 13.43 -11.39
CA HIS A 533 -8.54 13.60 -9.97
C HIS A 533 -9.51 14.50 -9.19
N ILE A 534 -9.79 15.71 -9.67
CA ILE A 534 -10.71 16.64 -9.00
C ILE A 534 -12.16 16.14 -9.02
N PRO A 535 -12.71 15.63 -10.15
CA PRO A 535 -14.05 15.05 -10.17
C PRO A 535 -14.22 13.84 -9.24
N LYS A 536 -13.17 13.03 -9.02
CA LYS A 536 -13.20 11.94 -8.03
C LYS A 536 -13.38 12.45 -6.61
N ARG A 537 -12.74 13.58 -6.25
CA ARG A 537 -12.87 14.18 -4.91
C ARG A 537 -14.28 14.70 -4.67
N LEU A 538 -14.85 15.43 -5.63
CA LEU A 538 -16.25 15.88 -5.56
C LEU A 538 -17.21 14.70 -5.39
N LYS A 539 -17.01 13.64 -6.16
CA LYS A 539 -17.79 12.41 -6.05
C LYS A 539 -17.62 11.72 -4.69
N ALA A 540 -16.43 11.72 -4.11
CA ALA A 540 -16.20 11.16 -2.77
C ALA A 540 -16.86 12.02 -1.67
N ALA A 541 -16.86 13.34 -1.82
CA ALA A 541 -17.40 14.27 -0.84
C ALA A 541 -18.94 14.18 -0.72
N VAL A 542 -19.65 14.07 -1.85
CA VAL A 542 -21.13 14.17 -1.91
C VAL A 542 -21.82 13.09 -2.75
N GLY A 543 -21.10 12.04 -3.16
CA GLY A 543 -21.68 10.91 -3.89
C GLY A 543 -22.80 10.24 -3.12
N GLY A 544 -23.98 10.10 -3.72
CA GLY A 544 -25.18 9.56 -3.08
C GLY A 544 -25.94 10.55 -2.20
N LEU A 545 -25.40 11.76 -1.97
CA LEU A 545 -26.08 12.86 -1.27
C LEU A 545 -26.61 13.93 -2.22
N ALA A 546 -26.11 13.96 -3.45
CA ALA A 546 -26.52 14.88 -4.50
C ALA A 546 -26.52 14.20 -5.88
N THR A 547 -27.28 14.76 -6.81
CA THR A 547 -27.24 14.37 -8.23
C THR A 547 -26.27 15.27 -8.99
N PHE A 548 -25.33 14.69 -9.71
CA PHE A 548 -24.38 15.41 -10.54
C PHE A 548 -24.91 15.71 -11.94
N VAL A 549 -24.65 16.91 -12.44
CA VAL A 549 -24.90 17.32 -13.83
C VAL A 549 -23.60 17.84 -14.42
N VAL A 550 -23.20 17.36 -15.61
CA VAL A 550 -21.97 17.82 -16.27
C VAL A 550 -22.30 18.82 -17.37
N HIS A 551 -21.60 19.96 -17.38
CA HIS A 551 -21.64 20.96 -18.44
C HIS A 551 -20.31 20.95 -19.21
N ASP A 552 -20.34 20.51 -20.47
CA ASP A 552 -19.14 20.34 -21.29
C ASP A 552 -18.87 21.56 -22.19
N PHE A 553 -17.72 22.19 -22.00
CA PHE A 553 -17.20 23.31 -22.79
C PHE A 553 -15.91 22.92 -23.55
N THR A 554 -15.64 21.61 -23.72
CA THR A 554 -14.43 21.12 -24.41
C THR A 554 -14.50 21.30 -25.93
N ASP A 555 -15.67 21.63 -26.49
CA ASP A 555 -15.85 21.93 -27.91
C ASP A 555 -15.39 23.34 -28.31
N VAL A 556 -15.08 24.21 -27.35
CA VAL A 556 -14.52 25.54 -27.65
C VAL A 556 -13.08 25.40 -28.13
N PRO A 557 -12.74 25.86 -29.36
CA PRO A 557 -11.40 25.68 -29.91
C PRO A 557 -10.29 26.26 -29.03
N LEU A 558 -9.13 25.59 -29.00
CA LEU A 558 -7.94 26.04 -28.26
C LEU A 558 -7.57 27.50 -28.62
N GLU A 559 -7.53 27.81 -29.91
CA GLU A 559 -7.16 29.16 -30.39
C GLU A 559 -8.16 30.23 -29.95
N GLU A 560 -9.45 29.89 -29.85
CA GLU A 560 -10.46 30.82 -29.32
C GLU A 560 -10.31 30.99 -27.80
N CYS A 561 -9.92 29.94 -27.07
CA CYS A 561 -9.58 30.05 -25.64
C CYS A 561 -8.36 30.96 -25.42
N LEU A 562 -7.30 30.80 -26.21
CA LEU A 562 -6.11 31.64 -26.15
C LEU A 562 -6.42 33.11 -26.44
N ARG A 563 -7.19 33.38 -27.52
CA ARG A 563 -7.63 34.73 -27.87
C ARG A 563 -8.45 35.38 -26.74
N ARG A 564 -9.32 34.61 -26.10
CA ARG A 564 -10.13 35.09 -24.96
C ARG A 564 -9.29 35.29 -23.70
N ASP A 565 -8.30 34.45 -23.45
CA ASP A 565 -7.43 34.57 -22.28
C ASP A 565 -6.54 35.81 -22.37
N ALA A 566 -5.97 36.08 -23.55
CA ALA A 566 -5.16 37.28 -23.81
C ALA A 566 -5.92 38.60 -23.60
N ALA A 567 -7.26 38.57 -23.66
CA ALA A 567 -8.12 39.74 -23.42
C ALA A 567 -8.61 39.86 -21.96
N ARG A 568 -8.19 38.96 -21.05
CA ARG A 568 -8.58 38.98 -19.64
C ARG A 568 -7.63 39.81 -18.80
N GLU A 569 -8.17 40.40 -17.74
CA GLU A 569 -7.42 41.09 -16.70
C GLU A 569 -6.50 40.11 -15.94
N ASN A 570 -7.04 38.95 -15.53
CA ASN A 570 -6.29 37.86 -14.90
C ASN A 570 -6.08 36.73 -15.91
N GLN A 571 -4.96 36.77 -16.62
CA GLN A 571 -4.60 35.79 -17.64
C GLN A 571 -4.05 34.52 -16.99
N VAL A 572 -4.39 33.36 -17.56
CA VAL A 572 -3.77 32.09 -17.17
C VAL A 572 -2.44 31.89 -17.90
N GLY A 573 -2.32 32.39 -19.14
CA GLY A 573 -1.12 32.33 -19.95
C GLY A 573 -1.16 31.21 -20.99
N GLU A 574 -0.66 31.52 -22.18
CA GLU A 574 -0.74 30.63 -23.36
C GLU A 574 -0.08 29.26 -23.11
N GLU A 575 1.12 29.25 -22.54
CA GLU A 575 1.88 28.03 -22.27
C GLU A 575 1.07 27.04 -21.40
N ILE A 576 0.47 27.55 -20.32
CA ILE A 576 -0.32 26.74 -19.39
C ILE A 576 -1.58 26.20 -20.08
N ILE A 577 -2.26 27.02 -20.88
CA ILE A 577 -3.46 26.58 -21.62
C ILE A 577 -3.11 25.48 -22.62
N ARG A 578 -1.98 25.59 -23.34
CA ARG A 578 -1.51 24.54 -24.27
C ARG A 578 -1.15 23.25 -23.53
N VAL A 579 -0.49 23.33 -22.36
CA VAL A 579 -0.20 22.15 -21.51
C VAL A 579 -1.49 21.47 -21.04
N LEU A 580 -2.51 22.25 -20.64
CA LEU A 580 -3.81 21.71 -20.23
C LEU A 580 -4.55 21.04 -21.39
N ALA A 581 -4.44 21.58 -22.61
CA ALA A 581 -5.01 21.00 -23.81
C ALA A 581 -4.36 19.65 -24.17
N ASP A 582 -3.04 19.56 -24.14
CA ASP A 582 -2.30 18.30 -24.37
C ASP A 582 -2.65 17.24 -23.30
N LYS A 583 -2.67 17.63 -22.01
CA LYS A 583 -3.10 16.75 -20.91
C LYS A 583 -4.51 16.20 -21.13
N HIS A 584 -5.45 17.06 -21.55
CA HIS A 584 -6.81 16.62 -21.84
C HIS A 584 -6.86 15.65 -23.04
N GLN A 585 -6.11 15.95 -24.11
CA GLN A 585 -6.06 15.10 -25.31
C GLN A 585 -5.51 13.71 -24.98
N LYS A 586 -4.43 13.63 -24.17
CA LYS A 586 -3.87 12.37 -23.67
C LYS A 586 -4.87 11.58 -22.83
N ALA A 587 -5.59 12.25 -21.93
CA ALA A 587 -6.63 11.61 -21.12
C ALA A 587 -7.74 11.03 -22.01
N ARG A 588 -8.22 11.77 -23.03
CA ARG A 588 -9.23 11.26 -23.96
C ARG A 588 -8.74 10.07 -24.79
N LYS A 589 -7.49 10.07 -25.25
CA LYS A 589 -6.87 8.91 -25.92
C LYS A 589 -6.84 7.68 -25.01
N GLY A 590 -6.64 7.87 -23.70
CA GLY A 590 -6.74 6.82 -22.68
C GLY A 590 -8.19 6.46 -22.28
N GLY A 591 -9.20 6.90 -23.02
CA GLY A 591 -10.61 6.56 -22.78
C GLY A 591 -11.32 7.42 -21.72
N TRP A 592 -10.67 8.43 -21.14
CA TRP A 592 -11.29 9.28 -20.12
C TRP A 592 -12.29 10.29 -20.72
N ARG A 593 -13.49 10.35 -20.13
CA ARG A 593 -14.48 11.42 -20.31
C ARG A 593 -15.19 11.68 -18.99
N LEU A 594 -15.40 12.96 -18.66
CA LEU A 594 -16.25 13.33 -17.54
C LEU A 594 -17.71 13.33 -18.00
N THR A 595 -18.52 12.42 -17.46
CA THR A 595 -19.95 12.32 -17.77
C THR A 595 -20.77 12.33 -16.49
N ALA A 596 -22.03 12.74 -16.58
CA ALA A 596 -22.98 12.62 -15.46
C ALA A 596 -23.12 11.16 -15.03
N GLU A 597 -23.11 10.21 -15.97
CA GLU A 597 -23.11 8.77 -15.69
C GLU A 597 -21.89 8.33 -14.88
N TRP A 598 -20.71 8.89 -15.12
CA TRP A 598 -19.50 8.56 -14.37
C TRP A 598 -19.53 9.13 -12.95
N LEU A 599 -20.07 10.34 -12.78
CA LEU A 599 -20.20 11.00 -11.47
C LEU A 599 -21.31 10.39 -10.61
N ASN A 600 -22.48 10.12 -11.21
CA ASN A 600 -23.63 9.52 -10.54
C ASN A 600 -23.57 8.00 -10.46
N GLY A 601 -22.82 7.36 -11.37
CA GLY A 601 -22.51 5.94 -11.30
C GLY A 601 -21.56 5.68 -10.16
N THR A 602 -21.54 4.48 -9.62
CA THR A 602 -20.66 4.13 -8.50
C THR A 602 -19.25 3.86 -9.02
N SER A 603 -18.25 4.37 -8.31
CA SER A 603 -16.84 4.25 -8.69
C SER A 603 -16.49 2.78 -8.93
N GLY A 604 -16.18 2.43 -10.19
CA GLY A 604 -15.81 1.07 -10.59
C GLY A 604 -16.98 0.14 -10.87
N GLY A 605 -17.80 0.45 -11.89
CA GLY A 605 -18.53 -0.55 -12.69
C GLY A 605 -19.46 -1.52 -11.96
N THR A 606 -19.81 -1.29 -10.70
CA THR A 606 -20.76 -2.11 -9.93
C THR A 606 -21.67 -1.19 -9.14
N ALA A 607 -22.98 -1.26 -9.40
CA ALA A 607 -24.00 -0.52 -8.69
C ALA A 607 -23.83 -0.71 -7.18
N VAL A 608 -23.85 0.40 -6.42
CA VAL A 608 -24.00 0.32 -4.96
C VAL A 608 -25.37 -0.31 -4.68
N PRO A 609 -25.45 -1.37 -3.86
CA PRO A 609 -26.73 -2.00 -3.58
C PRO A 609 -27.72 -0.99 -2.99
N PRO A 610 -28.98 -1.00 -3.47
CA PRO A 610 -30.06 -0.33 -2.75
C PRO A 610 -30.18 -1.00 -1.39
N VAL A 611 -30.06 -0.21 -0.32
CA VAL A 611 -30.24 -0.69 1.05
C VAL A 611 -31.53 -0.14 1.59
N ARG A 612 -32.33 -1.03 2.18
CA ARG A 612 -33.54 -0.67 2.90
C ARG A 612 -33.16 -0.18 4.29
N GLU A 613 -33.62 1.01 4.66
CA GLU A 613 -33.47 1.55 6.02
C GLU A 613 -33.97 0.53 7.06
N TYR A 614 -33.22 0.42 8.14
CA TYR A 614 -33.51 -0.42 9.28
C TYR A 614 -33.91 0.47 10.46
N VAL A 615 -35.10 0.21 10.98
CA VAL A 615 -35.60 0.83 12.20
C VAL A 615 -35.74 -0.28 13.23
N ALA A 616 -34.99 -0.18 14.33
CA ALA A 616 -35.05 -1.17 15.39
C ALA A 616 -36.45 -1.17 16.03
N ASP A 617 -37.09 -2.34 16.06
CA ASP A 617 -38.30 -2.54 16.84
C ASP A 617 -37.90 -2.84 18.30
N PRO A 618 -38.16 -1.92 19.25
CA PRO A 618 -37.76 -2.11 20.65
C PRO A 618 -38.45 -3.30 21.33
N ALA A 619 -39.46 -3.92 20.71
CA ALA A 619 -40.09 -5.14 21.21
C ALA A 619 -39.29 -6.41 20.90
N LEU A 620 -38.31 -6.35 19.98
CA LEU A 620 -37.45 -7.48 19.64
C LEU A 620 -36.25 -7.60 20.58
N PRO A 621 -35.67 -8.80 20.75
CA PRO A 621 -34.45 -8.98 21.56
C PRO A 621 -33.31 -8.10 21.05
N ALA A 622 -32.60 -7.45 21.97
CA ALA A 622 -31.45 -6.63 21.64
C ALA A 622 -30.30 -7.49 21.10
N ALA A 623 -29.61 -7.00 20.06
CA ALA A 623 -28.50 -7.73 19.46
C ALA A 623 -27.32 -6.84 19.07
N VAL A 624 -26.14 -7.45 19.04
CA VAL A 624 -24.91 -6.89 18.51
C VAL A 624 -24.46 -7.72 17.33
N LEU A 625 -24.18 -7.03 16.21
CA LEU A 625 -23.60 -7.66 15.03
C LEU A 625 -22.10 -7.54 15.07
N CYS A 626 -21.40 -8.61 14.75
CA CYS A 626 -19.95 -8.58 14.66
C CYS A 626 -19.46 -9.34 13.44
N ASP A 627 -18.59 -8.72 12.67
CA ASP A 627 -17.83 -9.39 11.64
C ASP A 627 -16.69 -10.25 12.23
N ILE A 628 -16.14 -11.16 11.43
CA ILE A 628 -15.00 -12.00 11.79
C ILE A 628 -13.69 -11.48 11.19
N ASP A 629 -13.50 -11.49 9.88
CA ASP A 629 -12.18 -11.23 9.28
C ASP A 629 -11.81 -9.75 9.28
N GLY A 630 -10.72 -9.39 9.95
CA GLY A 630 -10.31 -8.01 10.16
C GLY A 630 -11.00 -7.34 11.35
N THR A 631 -12.09 -7.94 11.84
CA THR A 631 -12.86 -7.49 13.02
C THR A 631 -12.53 -8.33 14.26
N LEU A 632 -13.01 -9.57 14.37
CA LEU A 632 -12.68 -10.49 15.49
C LEU A 632 -11.38 -11.25 15.28
N ALA A 633 -11.08 -11.62 14.04
CA ALA A 633 -9.94 -12.42 13.64
C ALA A 633 -8.98 -11.55 12.83
N LEU A 634 -7.74 -11.43 13.30
CA LEU A 634 -6.66 -10.75 12.62
C LEU A 634 -5.94 -11.79 11.75
N THR A 635 -6.02 -11.61 10.44
CA THR A 635 -5.40 -12.53 9.46
C THR A 635 -3.89 -12.47 9.60
N GLY A 636 -3.25 -13.59 9.94
CA GLY A 636 -1.79 -13.74 9.93
C GLY A 636 -1.26 -13.92 8.51
N ASP A 637 -0.44 -14.95 8.28
CA ASP A 637 0.22 -15.21 6.99
C ASP A 637 -0.70 -15.76 5.88
N ARG A 638 -2.02 -15.74 6.06
CA ARG A 638 -2.97 -16.27 5.07
C ARG A 638 -3.56 -15.15 4.22
N GLY A 639 -3.78 -15.45 2.94
CA GLY A 639 -4.46 -14.53 2.04
C GLY A 639 -5.89 -14.22 2.53
N PRO A 640 -6.45 -13.02 2.21
CA PRO A 640 -7.79 -12.62 2.64
C PRO A 640 -8.92 -13.58 2.24
N TYR A 641 -8.73 -14.34 1.16
CA TYR A 641 -9.70 -15.32 0.66
C TYR A 641 -9.30 -16.78 0.93
N ASP A 642 -8.12 -17.02 1.52
CA ASP A 642 -7.71 -18.34 1.98
C ASP A 642 -8.32 -18.62 3.35
N PHE A 643 -9.53 -19.17 3.38
CA PHE A 643 -10.21 -19.54 4.62
C PHE A 643 -9.81 -20.94 5.12
N SER A 644 -9.02 -21.70 4.35
CA SER A 644 -8.59 -23.05 4.74
C SER A 644 -7.72 -23.06 5.99
N ARG A 645 -7.01 -21.94 6.21
CA ARG A 645 -6.12 -21.70 7.34
C ARG A 645 -6.69 -20.75 8.39
N CYS A 646 -7.98 -20.41 8.32
CA CYS A 646 -8.59 -19.46 9.25
C CYS A 646 -8.62 -19.93 10.71
N GLU A 647 -8.39 -21.22 10.95
CA GLU A 647 -8.23 -21.73 12.31
C GLU A 647 -6.92 -21.28 12.98
N PHE A 648 -5.99 -20.67 12.25
CA PHE A 648 -4.73 -20.16 12.79
C PHE A 648 -4.71 -18.63 12.92
N ASP A 649 -5.84 -17.96 12.70
CA ASP A 649 -5.92 -16.51 12.85
C ASP A 649 -5.65 -16.07 14.29
N LEU A 650 -5.13 -14.86 14.44
CA LEU A 650 -4.97 -14.24 15.74
C LEU A 650 -6.30 -13.62 16.20
N LEU A 651 -6.55 -13.58 17.50
CA LEU A 651 -7.75 -12.99 18.08
C LEU A 651 -7.58 -11.48 18.29
N ASN A 652 -8.55 -10.68 17.85
CA ASN A 652 -8.69 -9.29 18.25
C ASN A 652 -9.33 -9.22 19.64
N GLU A 653 -8.49 -9.29 20.68
CA GLU A 653 -8.93 -9.36 22.09
C GLU A 653 -9.86 -8.21 22.51
N PRO A 654 -9.60 -6.93 22.16
CA PRO A 654 -10.53 -5.84 22.46
C PRO A 654 -11.96 -6.07 21.95
N VAL A 655 -12.10 -6.59 20.72
CA VAL A 655 -13.43 -6.86 20.12
C VAL A 655 -14.10 -8.02 20.85
N ARG A 656 -13.37 -9.09 21.16
CA ARG A 656 -13.90 -10.19 22.00
C ARG A 656 -14.38 -9.70 23.36
N HIS A 657 -13.61 -8.84 24.03
CA HIS A 657 -13.99 -8.22 25.30
C HIS A 657 -15.23 -7.33 25.18
N ALA A 658 -15.39 -6.61 24.07
CA ALA A 658 -16.59 -5.83 23.81
C ALA A 658 -17.83 -6.74 23.68
N LEU A 659 -17.74 -7.85 22.94
CA LEU A 659 -18.84 -8.82 22.83
C LEU A 659 -19.21 -9.44 24.19
N ASP A 660 -18.20 -9.80 25.00
CA ASP A 660 -18.42 -10.25 26.38
C ASP A 660 -19.14 -9.19 27.22
N ALA A 661 -18.76 -7.91 27.08
CA ALA A 661 -19.37 -6.81 27.81
C ALA A 661 -20.83 -6.61 27.39
N PHE A 662 -21.14 -6.61 26.10
CA PHE A 662 -22.52 -6.52 25.59
C PHE A 662 -23.40 -7.65 26.12
N ARG A 663 -22.89 -8.88 26.07
CA ARG A 663 -23.62 -10.05 26.59
C ARG A 663 -23.84 -9.97 28.10
N ARG A 664 -22.86 -9.50 28.87
CA ARG A 664 -22.95 -9.46 30.35
C ARG A 664 -23.75 -8.28 30.88
N ALA A 665 -23.60 -7.11 30.28
CA ALA A 665 -24.22 -5.89 30.77
C ALA A 665 -25.70 -5.84 30.44
N ASP A 666 -26.06 -6.14 29.20
CA ASP A 666 -27.40 -5.92 28.66
C ASP A 666 -28.09 -7.20 28.17
N GLY A 667 -27.39 -8.35 28.22
CA GLY A 667 -27.94 -9.61 27.75
C GLY A 667 -28.11 -9.68 26.23
N ASP A 668 -27.35 -8.88 25.49
CA ASP A 668 -27.47 -8.81 24.03
C ASP A 668 -27.18 -10.16 23.37
N VAL A 669 -28.00 -10.50 22.36
CA VAL A 669 -27.73 -11.61 21.45
C VAL A 669 -26.57 -11.23 20.55
N ILE A 670 -25.53 -12.06 20.50
CA ILE A 670 -24.35 -11.80 19.69
C ILE A 670 -24.46 -12.59 18.38
N VAL A 671 -24.61 -11.87 17.26
CA VAL A 671 -24.76 -12.45 15.93
C VAL A 671 -23.51 -12.18 15.11
N LEU A 672 -22.83 -13.24 14.67
CA LEU A 672 -21.66 -13.14 13.80
C LEU A 672 -22.09 -13.20 12.33
N LEU A 673 -21.69 -12.20 11.54
CA LEU A 673 -21.91 -12.14 10.09
C LEU A 673 -20.54 -12.15 9.38
N SER A 674 -20.19 -13.25 8.73
CA SER A 674 -18.86 -13.43 8.16
C SER A 674 -18.87 -13.52 6.63
N GLY A 675 -17.86 -12.91 6.02
CA GLY A 675 -17.54 -13.07 4.61
C GLY A 675 -16.91 -14.43 4.25
N ARG A 676 -16.56 -15.27 5.22
CA ARG A 676 -16.01 -16.62 4.98
C ARG A 676 -17.03 -17.51 4.29
N SER A 677 -16.58 -18.34 3.34
CA SER A 677 -17.44 -19.36 2.71
C SER A 677 -17.92 -20.37 3.77
N GLU A 678 -19.19 -20.77 3.67
CA GLU A 678 -19.85 -21.80 4.48
C GLU A 678 -19.07 -23.13 4.48
N GLU A 679 -18.28 -23.40 3.44
CA GLU A 679 -17.38 -24.56 3.33
C GLU A 679 -16.34 -24.63 4.46
N PHE A 680 -16.03 -23.49 5.10
CA PHE A 680 -15.06 -23.36 6.18
C PHE A 680 -15.73 -23.12 7.54
N ARG A 681 -17.03 -23.45 7.68
CA ARG A 681 -17.74 -23.33 8.95
C ARG A 681 -17.05 -24.10 10.07
N THR A 682 -16.65 -25.34 9.82
CA THR A 682 -16.01 -26.20 10.83
C THR A 682 -14.72 -25.57 11.38
N GLN A 683 -13.87 -25.01 10.50
CA GLN A 683 -12.65 -24.32 10.88
C GLN A 683 -12.95 -23.03 11.65
N THR A 684 -13.94 -22.26 11.20
CA THR A 684 -14.36 -21.02 11.86
C THR A 684 -14.92 -21.29 13.27
N GLU A 685 -15.77 -22.31 13.43
CA GLU A 685 -16.30 -22.70 14.75
C GLU A 685 -15.24 -23.34 15.65
N SER A 686 -14.26 -24.04 15.09
CA SER A 686 -13.08 -24.52 15.82
C SER A 686 -12.29 -23.33 16.40
N TRP A 687 -12.07 -22.31 15.58
CA TRP A 687 -11.40 -21.07 15.98
C TRP A 687 -12.17 -20.31 17.06
N LEU A 688 -13.47 -20.07 16.85
CA LEU A 688 -14.34 -19.38 17.81
C LEU A 688 -14.36 -20.08 19.17
N ARG A 689 -14.42 -21.42 19.18
CA ARG A 689 -14.35 -22.22 20.42
C ARG A 689 -12.99 -22.13 21.10
N ARG A 690 -11.90 -22.22 20.33
CA ARG A 690 -10.53 -22.11 20.86
C ARG A 690 -10.31 -20.78 21.58
N HIS A 691 -10.84 -19.71 21.00
CA HIS A 691 -10.69 -18.34 21.53
C HIS A 691 -11.82 -17.93 22.48
N GLN A 692 -12.74 -18.84 22.82
CA GLN A 692 -13.86 -18.57 23.73
C GLN A 692 -14.63 -17.29 23.35
N VAL A 693 -14.91 -17.13 22.05
CA VAL A 693 -15.68 -15.99 21.56
C VAL A 693 -17.16 -16.19 21.95
N PRO A 694 -17.80 -15.22 22.63
CA PRO A 694 -19.22 -15.31 22.92
C PRO A 694 -20.02 -15.06 21.63
N TYR A 695 -20.83 -16.02 21.21
CA TYR A 695 -21.78 -15.84 20.12
C TYR A 695 -23.01 -16.75 20.29
N ASP A 696 -24.15 -16.32 19.74
CA ASP A 696 -25.41 -17.07 19.73
C ASP A 696 -25.75 -17.57 18.32
N GLU A 697 -25.39 -16.80 17.30
CA GLU A 697 -25.61 -17.16 15.88
C GLU A 697 -24.38 -16.87 15.03
N LEU A 698 -24.11 -17.74 14.05
CA LEU A 698 -23.04 -17.58 13.06
C LEU A 698 -23.60 -17.77 11.65
N TRP A 699 -23.69 -16.68 10.90
CA TRP A 699 -24.11 -16.67 9.50
C TRP A 699 -22.92 -16.34 8.61
N MET A 700 -22.70 -17.19 7.63
CA MET A 700 -21.54 -17.13 6.74
C MET A 700 -22.02 -17.05 5.29
N ARG A 701 -21.11 -16.68 4.40
CA ARG A 701 -21.37 -16.59 2.97
C ARG A 701 -21.67 -17.97 2.38
N ALA A 702 -22.71 -18.09 1.57
CA ALA A 702 -23.05 -19.34 0.92
C ALA A 702 -21.89 -19.90 0.07
N ALA A 703 -21.75 -21.24 0.05
CA ALA A 703 -20.68 -21.93 -0.67
C ALA A 703 -20.64 -21.54 -2.16
N GLY A 704 -19.46 -21.10 -2.63
CA GLY A 704 -19.24 -20.68 -4.01
C GLY A 704 -19.92 -19.37 -4.42
N ASP A 705 -20.40 -18.57 -3.47
CA ASP A 705 -20.79 -17.17 -3.72
C ASP A 705 -19.54 -16.28 -3.76
N THR A 706 -19.24 -15.71 -4.92
CA THR A 706 -18.06 -14.84 -5.12
C THR A 706 -18.42 -13.35 -5.19
N ARG A 707 -19.67 -13.00 -4.83
CA ARG A 707 -20.15 -11.61 -4.83
C ARG A 707 -19.44 -10.79 -3.76
N ARG A 708 -19.54 -9.47 -3.84
CA ARG A 708 -18.87 -8.58 -2.89
C ARG A 708 -19.43 -8.76 -1.47
N ASP A 709 -18.58 -8.53 -0.47
CA ASP A 709 -18.91 -8.73 0.94
C ASP A 709 -20.05 -7.84 1.45
N ASP A 710 -20.12 -6.62 0.96
CA ASP A 710 -21.20 -5.68 1.27
C ASP A 710 -22.58 -6.15 0.76
N LEU A 711 -22.63 -6.87 -0.36
CA LEU A 711 -23.86 -7.47 -0.87
C LEU A 711 -24.28 -8.67 -0.03
N VAL A 712 -23.34 -9.56 0.24
CA VAL A 712 -23.60 -10.80 0.98
C VAL A 712 -24.02 -10.50 2.41
N LYS A 713 -23.31 -9.61 3.12
CA LYS A 713 -23.66 -9.24 4.48
C LYS A 713 -25.02 -8.53 4.57
N ALA A 714 -25.38 -7.71 3.59
CA ALA A 714 -26.72 -7.12 3.52
C ALA A 714 -27.82 -8.18 3.34
N GLU A 715 -27.61 -9.16 2.47
CA GLU A 715 -28.53 -10.29 2.28
C GLU A 715 -28.64 -11.15 3.56
N LEU A 716 -27.52 -11.45 4.22
CA LEU A 716 -27.51 -12.18 5.49
C LEU A 716 -28.24 -11.42 6.60
N PHE A 717 -28.05 -10.10 6.66
CA PHE A 717 -28.79 -9.25 7.60
C PHE A 717 -30.29 -9.29 7.33
N ASP A 718 -30.72 -9.12 6.09
CA ASP A 718 -32.13 -9.15 5.72
C ASP A 718 -32.77 -10.52 5.99
N ALA A 719 -32.05 -11.60 5.72
CA ALA A 719 -32.54 -12.97 5.90
C ALA A 719 -32.59 -13.41 7.37
N HIS A 720 -31.59 -13.04 8.18
CA HIS A 720 -31.38 -13.67 9.49
C HIS A 720 -31.49 -12.72 10.67
N VAL A 721 -31.44 -11.39 10.45
CA VAL A 721 -31.33 -10.40 11.53
C VAL A 721 -32.49 -9.41 11.53
N ARG A 722 -32.79 -8.79 10.38
CA ARG A 722 -33.64 -7.59 10.25
C ARG A 722 -34.97 -7.68 10.99
N HIS A 723 -35.61 -8.83 10.97
CA HIS A 723 -36.95 -9.03 11.52
C HIS A 723 -36.96 -9.80 12.84
N ARG A 724 -35.78 -10.10 13.39
CA ARG A 724 -35.61 -10.95 14.57
C ARG A 724 -35.00 -10.22 15.76
N TYR A 725 -34.28 -9.12 15.51
CA TYR A 725 -33.50 -8.42 16.53
C TYR A 725 -33.67 -6.91 16.47
N ALA A 726 -33.54 -6.27 17.63
CA ALA A 726 -33.32 -4.85 17.82
C ALA A 726 -31.80 -4.58 17.88
N VAL A 727 -31.17 -4.36 16.72
CA VAL A 727 -29.72 -4.23 16.62
C VAL A 727 -29.26 -2.90 17.20
N ARG A 728 -28.39 -2.96 18.22
CA ARG A 728 -27.86 -1.78 18.92
C ARG A 728 -26.62 -1.22 18.24
N VAL A 729 -25.74 -2.09 17.79
CA VAL A 729 -24.48 -1.72 17.14
C VAL A 729 -23.99 -2.85 16.24
N SER A 730 -23.34 -2.48 15.13
CA SER A 730 -22.53 -3.37 14.31
C SER A 730 -21.04 -3.06 14.48
N LEU A 731 -20.22 -4.11 14.59
CA LEU A 731 -18.77 -4.05 14.61
C LEU A 731 -18.25 -4.66 13.31
N ASP A 732 -17.54 -3.87 12.52
CA ASP A 732 -16.99 -4.27 11.21
C ASP A 732 -15.70 -3.47 10.95
N ASP A 733 -14.85 -3.90 10.04
CA ASP A 733 -13.58 -3.23 9.72
C ASP A 733 -13.61 -2.58 8.33
N ARG A 734 -14.27 -3.22 7.36
CA ARG A 734 -14.14 -2.91 5.94
C ARG A 734 -15.01 -1.71 5.52
N ASP A 735 -14.39 -0.70 4.90
CA ASP A 735 -15.02 0.59 4.56
C ASP A 735 -16.34 0.43 3.80
N ARG A 736 -16.35 -0.47 2.79
CA ARG A 736 -17.52 -0.72 1.95
C ARG A 736 -18.69 -1.34 2.71
N VAL A 737 -18.42 -2.15 3.73
CA VAL A 737 -19.43 -2.83 4.54
C VAL A 737 -19.95 -1.90 5.63
N VAL A 738 -19.04 -1.18 6.30
CA VAL A 738 -19.37 -0.10 7.25
C VAL A 738 -20.28 0.94 6.60
N ALA A 739 -20.00 1.33 5.34
CA ALA A 739 -20.85 2.25 4.59
C ALA A 739 -22.26 1.70 4.35
N VAL A 740 -22.41 0.38 4.13
CA VAL A 740 -23.72 -0.28 4.00
C VAL A 740 -24.49 -0.24 5.32
N TRP A 741 -23.85 -0.60 6.44
CA TRP A 741 -24.49 -0.55 7.76
C TRP A 741 -24.97 0.85 8.12
N ARG A 742 -24.11 1.86 7.96
CA ARG A 742 -24.47 3.26 8.23
C ARG A 742 -25.61 3.75 7.34
N ARG A 743 -25.64 3.36 6.06
CA ARG A 743 -26.74 3.69 5.13
C ARG A 743 -28.05 2.97 5.46
N MET A 744 -28.00 1.80 6.10
CA MET A 744 -29.18 1.16 6.66
C MET A 744 -29.67 1.87 7.94
N GLY A 745 -28.94 2.84 8.50
CA GLY A 745 -29.29 3.50 9.75
C GLY A 745 -28.80 2.77 11.00
N LEU A 746 -27.93 1.76 10.84
CA LEU A 746 -27.33 1.05 11.98
C LEU A 746 -26.16 1.87 12.58
N PRO A 747 -26.08 1.99 13.90
CA PRO A 747 -24.87 2.44 14.58
C PRO A 747 -23.73 1.45 14.28
N THR A 748 -22.60 1.94 13.78
CA THR A 748 -21.49 1.07 13.36
C THR A 748 -20.16 1.57 13.91
N TRP A 749 -19.49 0.68 14.66
CA TRP A 749 -18.13 0.87 15.14
C TRP A 749 -17.17 0.23 14.14
N GLN A 750 -16.39 1.08 13.49
CA GLN A 750 -15.33 0.61 12.62
C GLN A 750 -14.10 0.30 13.45
N VAL A 751 -13.73 -0.97 13.56
CA VAL A 751 -12.75 -1.42 14.56
C VAL A 751 -11.30 -1.41 14.07
N ASN A 752 -11.09 -1.30 12.75
CA ASN A 752 -9.77 -1.21 12.10
C ASN A 752 -9.85 -0.42 10.78
N TYR A 753 -8.71 -0.08 10.18
CA TYR A 753 -8.67 0.50 8.83
C TYR A 753 -9.21 -0.49 7.79
N GLY A 754 -10.02 -0.02 6.84
CA GLY A 754 -10.84 -0.88 5.98
C GLY A 754 -10.78 -0.62 4.48
N ASP A 755 -9.81 0.14 3.97
CA ASP A 755 -9.70 0.50 2.53
C ASP A 755 -9.09 -0.63 1.69
N PHE A 756 -9.81 -1.76 1.59
CA PHE A 756 -9.46 -2.94 0.79
C PHE A 756 -10.69 -3.76 0.35
#